data_AF-A0A9J7N4G8-F1
#
_entry.id   AF-A0A9J7N4G8-F1
#
_cell.length_a   1.000
_cell.length_b   1.000
_cell.length_c   1.000
_cell.angle_alpha   90.00
_cell.angle_beta   90.00
_cell.angle_gamma   90.00
#
_symmetry.space_group_name_H-M   'P 1'
#
loop_
_entity.id
_entity.type
_entity.pdbx_description
1 polymer ?
#
loop_
_entity_poly.entity_id
_entity_poly.type
_entity_poly.pdbx_seq_one_letter_code
_entity_poly.pdbx_strand_id
1 'polypeptide(L)'
;MSSVAGTEASTAGSDSVFHSSRDELRRIFAQARGVEPKEGIDGPIFWIEPPEEKRHNEVVDEELRSFTARGPEDDLGGLPSTVRSSTPVSDPPPYNDLDLQYTIEDIPPWPMCILLGFQHYLTMFGATVALPLILSGPLCVGENNVAKGQLISTIFFVSGLSTLMQTTIGIRLPIVQGGTYTFLVPTFAILSLEKWSCPAEGEEGFGEDETWQQRLRESGEVVLSVRVLRERDMAAEAEGGFGEDETWQQRLREIQGAIMVSALFQVFIGFSGLIGIMLRFIGPLAIAPTIALVGLSLFEPAANFCGVQWGIAVFTIFLVLLFSQYLSNYKAPAIGWRKGRCGVIWWPVFKLFPVILAIICAWILSAILTAAGAYTDDPSNPQYLARTDARTSVLNDSPWFYFPYPGQWGIPTVSAAGVFGMLAGVLASMIESVGDYYACARLSGAPPPPIHAINRGIGMEGIGCLLAGIWGSGNGTTSYSENIGAIGITKVGSRRVIQVGGIIMIVLAVFGKFGALFTTIPDPIIGGLFCCTFGMVTAVGISNLRHVDLNSSRNLFILGFSLIFGLVLPSWLNKNPGAINTGVPALDQVLTVILSTNMAVGGLIGLILDNTIPGTLEQRGMLEWRGIEDDHPEYGRYMDGYNFPFGMNLIRKVACFSHIPFCPTFHEDFLTFITCGMKKRARTNADVSVPDDKPYVVDVTADDSGMNSMIGDRLHNHHLSNADFENEIPGSTPVRTSVL
;
A
#
# COMPACT_ATOMS: atom_id res chain seq x y z
N MET A 1 22.10 4.42 41.85
CA MET A 1 22.28 3.64 43.10
C MET A 1 21.66 2.27 42.84
N SER A 2 22.27 1.13 43.16
CA SER A 2 23.68 0.77 43.40
C SER A 2 23.73 -0.76 43.58
N SER A 3 24.84 -1.41 43.24
CA SER A 3 25.02 -2.86 43.44
C SER A 3 25.15 -3.25 44.93
N VAL A 4 25.18 -4.56 45.17
CA VAL A 4 25.51 -5.29 46.42
C VAL A 4 24.37 -5.59 47.39
N ALA A 5 23.73 -6.75 47.16
CA ALA A 5 23.39 -7.73 48.20
C ALA A 5 23.33 -9.12 47.55
N GLY A 6 23.80 -10.17 48.22
CA GLY A 6 23.80 -11.53 47.69
C GLY A 6 23.83 -12.57 48.80
N THR A 7 23.35 -13.78 48.48
CA THR A 7 23.32 -14.98 49.35
C THR A 7 22.71 -14.82 50.73
N GLU A 8 21.47 -15.29 50.89
CA GLU A 8 21.22 -16.49 51.70
C GLU A 8 19.91 -17.16 51.25
N ALA A 9 19.78 -18.47 51.45
CA ALA A 9 18.60 -19.25 51.06
C ALA A 9 18.17 -20.14 52.24
N SER A 10 16.95 -19.94 52.73
CA SER A 10 16.34 -20.75 53.78
C SER A 10 14.83 -20.80 53.59
N THR A 11 14.22 -21.96 53.80
CA THR A 11 12.85 -22.29 53.40
C THR A 11 11.80 -21.89 54.44
N ALA A 12 10.92 -20.93 54.11
CA ALA A 12 9.64 -20.74 54.79
C ALA A 12 8.61 -19.97 53.93
N GLY A 13 7.41 -20.55 53.73
CA GLY A 13 6.14 -19.89 53.36
C GLY A 13 6.14 -18.82 52.26
N SER A 14 5.95 -19.21 50.99
CA SER A 14 5.83 -18.30 49.85
C SER A 14 4.50 -17.52 49.76
N ASP A 15 3.40 -18.08 50.25
CA ASP A 15 2.06 -17.71 49.75
C ASP A 15 1.39 -16.56 50.51
N SER A 16 1.79 -16.31 51.77
CA SER A 16 1.22 -15.25 52.60
C SER A 16 1.82 -13.86 52.34
N VAL A 17 3.06 -13.79 51.85
CA VAL A 17 3.79 -12.53 51.64
C VAL A 17 3.30 -11.79 50.39
N PHE A 18 3.01 -12.52 49.31
CA PHE A 18 2.63 -11.91 48.02
C PHE A 18 1.28 -11.18 48.04
N HIS A 19 0.33 -11.56 48.90
CA HIS A 19 -0.92 -10.82 49.07
C HIS A 19 -0.69 -9.45 49.74
N SER A 20 0.10 -9.42 50.83
CA SER A 20 0.34 -8.19 51.60
C SER A 20 0.89 -7.05 50.74
N SER A 21 1.91 -7.32 49.92
CA SER A 21 2.53 -6.28 49.07
C SER A 21 1.65 -5.85 47.90
N ARG A 22 0.72 -6.70 47.42
CA ARG A 22 -0.15 -6.39 46.27
C ARG A 22 -1.23 -5.36 46.63
N ASP A 23 -1.79 -5.46 47.83
CA ASP A 23 -2.81 -4.50 48.30
C ASP A 23 -2.20 -3.23 48.90
N GLU A 24 -0.97 -3.29 49.43
CA GLU A 24 -0.20 -2.10 49.80
C GLU A 24 0.14 -1.23 48.57
N LEU A 25 0.58 -1.84 47.46
CA LEU A 25 0.78 -1.14 46.19
C LEU A 25 -0.52 -0.53 45.64
N ARG A 26 -1.64 -1.26 45.70
CA ARG A 26 -2.98 -0.74 45.32
C ARG A 26 -3.34 0.51 46.15
N ARG A 27 -3.11 0.49 47.46
CA ARG A 27 -3.36 1.65 48.35
C ARG A 27 -2.48 2.85 47.99
N ILE A 28 -1.19 2.64 47.71
CA ILE A 28 -0.26 3.71 47.27
C ILE A 28 -0.74 4.36 45.96
N PHE A 29 -1.12 3.57 44.95
CA PHE A 29 -1.62 4.10 43.67
C PHE A 29 -2.98 4.81 43.80
N ALA A 30 -3.88 4.31 44.65
CA ALA A 30 -5.16 4.93 44.93
C ALA A 30 -5.00 6.29 45.67
N GLN A 31 -4.13 6.32 46.68
CA GLN A 31 -3.82 7.53 47.45
C GLN A 31 -3.10 8.60 46.60
N ALA A 32 -2.28 8.19 45.63
CA ALA A 32 -1.65 9.10 44.65
C ALA A 32 -2.63 9.68 43.61
N ARG A 33 -3.88 9.19 43.53
CA ARG A 33 -4.93 9.68 42.62
C ARG A 33 -6.19 10.19 43.32
N GLY A 34 -6.29 10.09 44.64
CA GLY A 34 -7.40 10.64 45.42
C GLY A 34 -8.71 9.85 45.32
N VAL A 35 -8.64 8.52 45.16
CA VAL A 35 -9.82 7.63 45.03
C VAL A 35 -9.76 6.53 46.09
N GLU A 36 -10.90 6.13 46.66
CA GLU A 36 -10.97 5.00 47.60
C GLU A 36 -10.94 3.64 46.88
N PRO A 37 -10.17 2.64 47.38
CA PRO A 37 -10.12 1.31 46.78
C PRO A 37 -11.37 0.48 47.15
N LYS A 38 -11.98 -0.19 46.17
CA LYS A 38 -12.96 -1.25 46.41
C LYS A 38 -12.27 -2.60 46.59
N GLU A 39 -12.61 -3.33 47.65
CA GLU A 39 -12.15 -4.69 47.88
C GLU A 39 -13.01 -5.72 47.11
N GLY A 40 -12.45 -6.89 46.80
CA GLY A 40 -13.22 -8.04 46.28
C GLY A 40 -13.26 -8.27 44.76
N ILE A 41 -12.31 -7.75 43.97
CA ILE A 41 -12.18 -8.08 42.53
C ILE A 41 -10.80 -8.70 42.23
N ASP A 42 -10.82 -9.97 41.82
CA ASP A 42 -9.64 -10.68 41.30
C ASP A 42 -9.45 -10.40 39.81
N GLY A 43 -8.36 -9.71 39.48
CA GLY A 43 -7.99 -9.35 38.12
C GLY A 43 -6.54 -8.89 37.99
N PRO A 44 -6.01 -8.78 36.75
CA PRO A 44 -4.68 -8.28 36.47
C PRO A 44 -4.54 -6.79 36.84
N ILE A 45 -3.32 -6.37 37.16
CA ILE A 45 -3.02 -5.12 37.90
C ILE A 45 -3.26 -3.81 37.10
N PHE A 46 -3.62 -3.90 35.82
CA PHE A 46 -3.68 -2.74 34.90
C PHE A 46 -5.06 -2.43 34.29
N TRP A 47 -6.15 -2.71 35.01
CA TRP A 47 -7.50 -2.23 34.65
C TRP A 47 -8.11 -1.34 35.74
N ILE A 48 -8.21 -0.04 35.45
CA ILE A 48 -9.02 0.95 36.15
C ILE A 48 -9.58 1.90 35.08
N GLU A 49 -10.89 2.08 35.04
CA GLU A 49 -11.57 2.94 34.07
C GLU A 49 -11.28 4.43 34.32
N PRO A 50 -11.27 5.29 33.27
CA PRO A 50 -11.18 6.73 33.44
C PRO A 50 -12.48 7.30 34.05
N PRO A 51 -12.41 8.37 34.86
CA PRO A 51 -13.59 8.97 35.47
C PRO A 51 -14.45 9.74 34.46
N GLU A 52 -15.78 9.61 34.55
CA GLU A 52 -16.73 10.39 33.75
C GLU A 52 -16.67 11.90 34.09
N GLU A 53 -16.38 12.75 33.12
CA GLU A 53 -16.38 14.20 33.31
C GLU A 53 -17.81 14.78 33.17
N LYS A 54 -18.55 14.83 34.28
CA LYS A 54 -19.89 15.42 34.32
C LYS A 54 -19.89 16.95 34.16
N ARG A 55 -20.26 17.46 32.97
CA ARG A 55 -21.19 18.61 32.85
C ARG A 55 -21.76 18.86 31.44
N HIS A 56 -22.98 19.42 31.43
CA HIS A 56 -23.73 19.96 30.29
C HIS A 56 -24.16 18.97 29.19
N ASN A 57 -25.37 18.42 29.35
CA ASN A 57 -26.49 18.64 28.40
C ASN A 57 -27.89 18.22 28.91
N GLU A 58 -28.10 18.07 30.22
CA GLU A 58 -29.43 17.82 30.83
C GLU A 58 -30.35 19.06 30.81
N VAL A 59 -30.76 19.53 29.62
CA VAL A 59 -31.73 20.64 29.46
C VAL A 59 -32.72 20.47 28.29
N VAL A 60 -32.42 19.68 27.25
CA VAL A 60 -33.13 19.78 25.95
C VAL A 60 -34.08 18.60 25.64
N ASP A 61 -33.98 17.47 26.33
CA ASP A 61 -34.76 16.24 26.00
C ASP A 61 -36.09 16.06 26.78
N GLU A 62 -36.52 17.07 27.53
CA GLU A 62 -37.77 17.00 28.32
C GLU A 62 -39.01 17.53 27.56
N GLU A 63 -38.86 18.42 26.57
CA GLU A 63 -40.01 18.92 25.77
C GLU A 63 -40.50 17.92 24.71
N LEU A 64 -39.61 17.13 24.09
CA LEU A 64 -39.96 16.31 22.90
C LEU A 64 -40.87 15.10 23.21
N ARG A 65 -40.96 14.68 24.47
CA ARG A 65 -41.83 13.55 24.89
C ARG A 65 -43.30 13.92 25.08
N SER A 66 -43.69 15.17 24.79
CA SER A 66 -45.07 15.66 24.90
C SER A 66 -45.97 15.34 23.68
N PHE A 67 -45.39 14.89 22.55
CA PHE A 67 -46.10 14.78 21.26
C PHE A 67 -46.00 13.40 20.57
N THR A 68 -46.52 12.34 21.20
CA THR A 68 -47.33 11.29 20.53
C THR A 68 -47.92 10.31 21.56
N ALA A 69 -49.25 10.21 21.63
CA ALA A 69 -49.96 9.17 22.39
C ALA A 69 -51.31 8.86 21.73
N ARG A 70 -51.88 7.67 22.04
CA ARG A 70 -52.95 6.91 21.31
C ARG A 70 -52.37 6.18 20.08
N GLY A 71 -52.47 4.85 19.93
CA GLY A 71 -53.15 3.76 20.68
C GLY A 71 -53.91 2.83 19.70
N PRO A 72 -54.46 1.66 20.12
CA PRO A 72 -54.39 0.97 21.42
C PRO A 72 -53.68 -0.42 21.30
N GLU A 73 -53.81 -1.25 22.34
CA GLU A 73 -53.33 -2.64 22.42
C GLU A 73 -54.38 -3.66 21.91
N ASP A 74 -53.96 -4.91 21.66
CA ASP A 74 -54.83 -6.10 21.62
C ASP A 74 -54.03 -7.35 22.05
N ASP A 75 -54.65 -8.28 22.77
CA ASP A 75 -54.00 -9.38 23.50
C ASP A 75 -53.62 -10.61 22.65
N LEU A 76 -52.47 -11.24 22.97
CA LEU A 76 -52.27 -12.71 22.86
C LEU A 76 -50.99 -13.15 23.59
N GLY A 77 -51.14 -13.91 24.68
CA GLY A 77 -50.02 -14.31 25.54
C GLY A 77 -49.76 -15.82 25.62
N GLY A 78 -48.53 -16.18 25.99
CA GLY A 78 -48.21 -17.45 26.67
C GLY A 78 -47.42 -18.49 25.87
N LEU A 79 -46.09 -18.52 26.06
CA LEU A 79 -45.23 -19.71 26.16
C LEU A 79 -43.79 -19.26 26.55
N PRO A 80 -43.06 -19.93 27.45
CA PRO A 80 -41.75 -19.48 27.89
C PRO A 80 -40.65 -19.89 26.89
N SER A 81 -39.87 -18.91 26.42
CA SER A 81 -38.74 -19.12 25.52
C SER A 81 -37.55 -19.75 26.24
N THR A 82 -37.00 -20.84 25.69
CA THR A 82 -35.74 -21.45 26.16
C THR A 82 -34.59 -20.45 26.08
N VAL A 83 -33.76 -20.38 27.14
CA VAL A 83 -32.60 -19.50 27.20
C VAL A 83 -31.60 -19.84 26.08
N ARG A 84 -31.41 -18.93 25.13
CA ARG A 84 -30.19 -18.83 24.34
C ARG A 84 -29.33 -17.73 24.95
N SER A 85 -28.08 -18.04 25.29
CA SER A 85 -27.10 -17.08 25.74
C SER A 85 -26.57 -16.25 24.56
N SER A 86 -27.35 -15.29 24.09
CA SER A 86 -26.85 -14.23 23.23
C SER A 86 -25.97 -13.30 24.06
N THR A 87 -24.65 -13.54 24.04
CA THR A 87 -23.70 -12.44 24.25
C THR A 87 -24.06 -11.35 23.25
N PRO A 88 -24.24 -10.08 23.66
CA PRO A 88 -24.44 -9.01 22.72
C PRO A 88 -23.17 -8.85 21.89
N VAL A 89 -23.18 -9.36 20.66
CA VAL A 89 -22.30 -8.83 19.61
C VAL A 89 -22.66 -7.37 19.53
N SER A 90 -21.69 -6.49 19.77
CA SER A 90 -21.90 -5.06 19.59
C SER A 90 -22.06 -4.83 18.09
N ASP A 91 -23.27 -4.50 17.66
CA ASP A 91 -23.50 -4.04 16.30
C ASP A 91 -22.54 -2.88 16.01
N PRO A 92 -21.91 -2.82 14.82
CA PRO A 92 -21.16 -1.64 14.44
C PRO A 92 -22.10 -0.43 14.50
N PRO A 93 -21.65 0.72 15.06
CA PRO A 93 -22.53 1.86 15.29
C PRO A 93 -23.19 2.31 13.98
N PRO A 94 -24.44 2.78 14.04
CA PRO A 94 -25.15 3.21 12.85
C PRO A 94 -24.31 4.30 12.17
N TYR A 95 -23.90 3.98 10.95
CA TYR A 95 -23.12 4.75 9.97
C TYR A 95 -23.25 6.29 9.97
N ASN A 96 -24.39 6.82 10.43
CA ASN A 96 -24.66 8.25 10.59
C ASN A 96 -23.84 8.92 11.70
N ASP A 97 -23.14 8.17 12.58
CA ASP A 97 -22.33 8.72 13.69
C ASP A 97 -21.01 9.39 13.25
N LEU A 98 -20.72 9.43 11.94
CA LEU A 98 -19.60 10.19 11.40
C LEU A 98 -19.93 11.69 11.28
N ASP A 99 -19.37 12.51 12.17
CA ASP A 99 -19.35 13.98 12.07
C ASP A 99 -18.65 14.42 10.77
N LEU A 100 -19.43 14.55 9.70
CA LEU A 100 -19.01 14.93 8.35
C LEU A 100 -19.55 16.33 8.03
N GLN A 101 -18.64 17.27 7.68
CA GLN A 101 -19.02 18.60 7.21
C GLN A 101 -19.69 18.54 5.83
N TYR A 102 -19.26 17.60 4.99
CA TYR A 102 -19.89 17.27 3.70
C TYR A 102 -19.81 15.78 3.44
N THR A 103 -20.96 15.15 3.18
CA THR A 103 -21.08 13.76 2.77
C THR A 103 -20.73 13.57 1.27
N ILE A 104 -20.77 12.33 0.81
CA ILE A 104 -20.35 11.89 -0.54
C ILE A 104 -21.16 12.51 -1.68
N GLU A 105 -22.47 12.69 -1.46
CA GLU A 105 -23.40 13.26 -2.44
C GLU A 105 -23.53 14.79 -2.34
N ASP A 106 -23.04 15.39 -1.24
CA ASP A 106 -23.15 16.83 -1.03
C ASP A 106 -22.42 17.64 -2.10
N ILE A 107 -23.00 18.80 -2.41
CA ILE A 107 -22.46 19.77 -3.37
C ILE A 107 -22.17 21.06 -2.60
N PRO A 108 -20.95 21.25 -2.07
CA PRO A 108 -20.57 22.49 -1.41
C PRO A 108 -20.70 23.70 -2.35
N PRO A 109 -20.84 24.93 -1.81
CA PRO A 109 -20.82 26.14 -2.63
C PRO A 109 -19.56 26.22 -3.48
N TRP A 110 -19.68 26.62 -4.75
CA TRP A 110 -18.58 26.60 -5.73
C TRP A 110 -17.22 27.14 -5.23
N PRO A 111 -17.13 28.29 -4.53
CA PRO A 111 -15.85 28.76 -3.97
C PRO A 111 -15.25 27.81 -2.93
N MET A 112 -16.07 27.13 -2.14
CA MET A 112 -15.65 26.13 -1.17
C MET A 112 -15.20 24.83 -1.87
N CYS A 113 -15.88 24.40 -2.94
CA CYS A 113 -15.43 23.29 -3.78
C CYS A 113 -14.05 23.56 -4.40
N ILE A 114 -13.77 24.79 -4.85
CA ILE A 114 -12.45 25.17 -5.37
C ILE A 114 -11.40 25.16 -4.27
N LEU A 115 -11.68 25.77 -3.11
CA LEU A 115 -10.76 25.78 -1.96
C LEU A 115 -10.41 24.36 -1.49
N LEU A 116 -11.42 23.52 -1.27
CA LEU A 116 -11.25 22.16 -0.80
C LEU A 116 -10.63 21.26 -1.88
N GLY A 117 -10.99 21.43 -3.15
CA GLY A 117 -10.41 20.68 -4.26
C GLY A 117 -8.93 21.00 -4.46
N PHE A 118 -8.54 22.27 -4.32
CA PHE A 118 -7.15 22.69 -4.28
C PHE A 118 -6.42 22.13 -3.05
N GLN A 119 -7.06 22.09 -1.88
CA GLN A 119 -6.50 21.43 -0.70
C GLN A 119 -6.24 19.93 -0.93
N HIS A 120 -7.19 19.18 -1.50
CA HIS A 120 -6.98 17.75 -1.80
C HIS A 120 -5.86 17.56 -2.83
N TYR A 121 -5.78 18.41 -3.85
CA TYR A 121 -4.64 18.48 -4.76
C TYR A 121 -3.30 18.73 -4.05
N LEU A 122 -3.26 19.61 -3.03
CA LEU A 122 -2.06 19.81 -2.22
C LEU A 122 -1.71 18.60 -1.33
N THR A 123 -2.68 17.77 -0.90
CA THR A 123 -2.36 16.58 -0.08
C THR A 123 -1.60 15.50 -0.85
N MET A 124 -1.92 15.27 -2.13
CA MET A 124 -1.20 14.32 -3.00
C MET A 124 0.15 14.84 -3.53
N PHE A 125 0.32 16.17 -3.53
CA PHE A 125 1.31 16.88 -4.31
C PHE A 125 2.75 16.34 -4.20
N GLY A 126 3.23 16.11 -2.98
CA GLY A 126 4.63 15.71 -2.74
C GLY A 126 4.97 14.34 -3.32
N ALA A 127 4.06 13.36 -3.17
CA ALA A 127 4.25 12.01 -3.71
C ALA A 127 4.18 11.99 -5.25
N THR A 128 3.32 12.81 -5.86
CA THR A 128 3.23 12.87 -7.33
C THR A 128 4.44 13.57 -7.97
N VAL A 129 4.99 14.64 -7.36
CA VAL A 129 6.21 15.31 -7.84
C VAL A 129 7.46 14.44 -7.66
N ALA A 130 7.52 13.62 -6.62
CA ALA A 130 8.64 12.70 -6.37
C ALA A 130 8.96 11.81 -7.57
N LEU A 131 7.93 11.29 -8.24
CA LEU A 131 8.06 10.18 -9.19
C LEU A 131 8.86 10.53 -10.46
N PRO A 132 8.58 11.62 -11.21
CA PRO A 132 9.43 12.03 -12.32
C PRO A 132 10.87 12.39 -11.91
N LEU A 133 11.06 12.96 -10.72
CA LEU A 133 12.38 13.35 -10.24
C LEU A 133 13.25 12.13 -9.94
N ILE A 134 12.69 11.13 -9.24
CA ILE A 134 13.31 9.81 -9.03
C ILE A 134 13.65 9.15 -10.38
N LEU A 135 12.69 9.14 -11.31
CA LEU A 135 12.81 8.44 -12.58
C LEU A 135 13.79 9.12 -13.55
N SER A 136 14.05 10.42 -13.40
CA SER A 136 14.90 11.19 -14.32
C SER A 136 16.35 10.71 -14.42
N GLY A 137 16.90 10.15 -13.34
CA GLY A 137 18.25 9.57 -13.31
C GLY A 137 18.34 8.28 -14.15
N PRO A 138 17.59 7.21 -13.84
CA PRO A 138 17.59 5.96 -14.62
C PRO A 138 17.14 6.11 -16.09
N LEU A 139 16.33 7.12 -16.40
CA LEU A 139 16.02 7.51 -17.78
C LEU A 139 17.19 8.18 -18.52
N CYS A 140 18.29 8.55 -17.85
CA CYS A 140 19.36 9.38 -18.39
C CYS A 140 18.86 10.75 -18.93
N VAL A 141 17.92 11.42 -18.25
CA VAL A 141 17.43 12.78 -18.63
C VAL A 141 18.50 13.87 -18.39
N GLY A 142 19.56 13.54 -17.64
CA GLY A 142 20.71 14.42 -17.43
C GLY A 142 20.31 15.78 -16.86
N GLU A 143 20.87 16.85 -17.43
CA GLU A 143 20.57 18.23 -17.05
C GLU A 143 19.30 18.81 -17.71
N ASN A 144 18.56 18.05 -18.54
CA ASN A 144 17.33 18.53 -19.17
C ASN A 144 16.17 18.66 -18.15
N ASN A 145 16.25 19.71 -17.34
CA ASN A 145 15.27 20.01 -16.31
C ASN A 145 13.94 20.53 -16.91
N VAL A 146 13.92 21.01 -18.16
CA VAL A 146 12.68 21.32 -18.88
C VAL A 146 11.88 20.05 -19.13
N ALA A 147 12.52 18.96 -19.57
CA ALA A 147 11.91 17.64 -19.70
C ALA A 147 11.39 17.10 -18.36
N LYS A 148 12.15 17.25 -17.27
CA LYS A 148 11.68 16.90 -15.91
C LYS A 148 10.39 17.66 -15.54
N GLY A 149 10.31 18.96 -15.86
CA GLY A 149 9.12 19.78 -15.64
C GLY A 149 7.93 19.38 -16.52
N GLN A 150 8.18 18.93 -17.76
CA GLN A 150 7.18 18.39 -18.67
C GLN A 150 6.64 17.03 -18.19
N LEU A 151 7.48 16.16 -17.62
CA LEU A 151 7.06 14.90 -17.00
C LEU A 151 6.21 15.14 -15.74
N ILE A 152 6.59 16.08 -14.87
CA ILE A 152 5.78 16.51 -13.70
C ILE A 152 4.41 17.03 -14.15
N SER A 153 4.37 17.87 -15.18
CA SER A 153 3.12 18.37 -15.77
C SER A 153 2.28 17.22 -16.33
N THR A 154 2.90 16.28 -17.06
CA THR A 154 2.22 15.14 -17.68
C THR A 154 1.60 14.19 -16.65
N ILE A 155 2.30 13.85 -15.56
CA ILE A 155 1.71 12.99 -14.52
C ILE A 155 0.53 13.67 -13.84
N PHE A 156 0.59 14.98 -13.52
CA PHE A 156 -0.57 15.68 -12.94
C PHE A 156 -1.75 15.78 -13.91
N PHE A 157 -1.51 16.01 -15.21
CA PHE A 157 -2.56 16.05 -16.23
C PHE A 157 -3.33 14.71 -16.27
N VAL A 158 -2.62 13.60 -16.34
CA VAL A 158 -3.25 12.26 -16.35
C VAL A 158 -3.88 11.92 -14.99
N SER A 159 -3.23 12.27 -13.88
CA SER A 159 -3.80 12.09 -12.52
C SER A 159 -5.16 12.78 -12.37
N GLY A 160 -5.32 13.97 -12.93
CA GLY A 160 -6.60 14.67 -13.00
C GLY A 160 -7.65 13.96 -13.85
N LEU A 161 -7.27 13.42 -15.01
CA LEU A 161 -8.15 12.61 -15.86
C LEU A 161 -8.58 11.30 -15.15
N SER A 162 -7.64 10.55 -14.58
CA SER A 162 -7.90 9.35 -13.78
C SER A 162 -8.81 9.65 -12.59
N THR A 163 -8.58 10.75 -11.88
CA THR A 163 -9.43 11.20 -10.75
C THR A 163 -10.86 11.49 -11.20
N LEU A 164 -11.04 12.19 -12.32
CA LEU A 164 -12.36 12.45 -12.90
C LEU A 164 -13.06 11.16 -13.31
N MET A 165 -12.36 10.24 -13.98
CA MET A 165 -12.91 8.93 -14.36
C MET A 165 -13.33 8.09 -13.15
N GLN A 166 -12.45 7.97 -12.14
CA GLN A 166 -12.65 7.12 -10.96
C GLN A 166 -13.79 7.63 -10.06
N THR A 167 -13.90 8.94 -9.88
CA THR A 167 -14.97 9.57 -9.07
C THR A 167 -16.31 9.71 -9.79
N THR A 168 -16.36 9.65 -11.13
CA THR A 168 -17.63 9.77 -11.91
C THR A 168 -18.20 8.42 -12.33
N ILE A 169 -17.38 7.54 -12.93
CA ILE A 169 -17.80 6.28 -13.57
C ILE A 169 -17.21 5.06 -12.87
N GLY A 170 -16.01 5.15 -12.30
CA GLY A 170 -15.33 4.05 -11.61
C GLY A 170 -15.97 3.65 -10.30
N ILE A 171 -15.19 3.53 -9.22
CA ILE A 171 -15.78 3.17 -7.91
C ILE A 171 -16.75 4.24 -7.38
N ARG A 172 -16.67 5.49 -7.86
CA ARG A 172 -17.49 6.63 -7.39
C ARG A 172 -17.36 6.88 -5.88
N LEU A 173 -16.16 6.73 -5.34
CA LEU A 173 -15.76 7.27 -4.03
C LEU A 173 -15.03 8.61 -4.21
N PRO A 174 -14.84 9.42 -3.15
CA PRO A 174 -14.01 10.63 -3.16
C PRO A 174 -12.50 10.31 -3.19
N ILE A 175 -12.08 9.46 -4.13
CA ILE A 175 -10.68 9.01 -4.28
C ILE A 175 -9.97 9.86 -5.33
N VAL A 176 -8.87 10.48 -4.92
CA VAL A 176 -7.86 11.04 -5.82
C VAL A 176 -7.02 9.89 -6.39
N GLN A 177 -6.72 10.00 -7.68
CA GLN A 177 -5.80 9.13 -8.39
C GLN A 177 -4.52 9.91 -8.72
N GLY A 178 -3.36 9.29 -8.56
CA GLY A 178 -2.05 9.90 -8.81
C GLY A 178 -0.99 8.86 -9.18
N GLY A 179 0.23 9.31 -9.52
CA GLY A 179 1.35 8.41 -9.84
C GLY A 179 1.73 7.49 -8.66
N THR A 180 2.27 6.30 -8.91
CA THR A 180 2.52 5.29 -7.86
C THR A 180 3.97 4.79 -7.78
N TYR A 181 4.44 4.55 -6.56
CA TYR A 181 5.74 3.93 -6.29
C TYR A 181 5.80 2.46 -6.74
N THR A 182 4.66 1.76 -6.85
CA THR A 182 4.59 0.35 -7.29
C THR A 182 5.13 0.13 -8.72
N PHE A 183 5.14 1.17 -9.56
CA PHE A 183 5.69 1.11 -10.92
C PHE A 183 7.19 1.45 -11.00
N LEU A 184 7.79 2.07 -9.97
CA LEU A 184 9.23 2.40 -9.99
C LEU A 184 10.11 1.15 -9.95
N VAL A 185 9.81 0.18 -9.07
CA VAL A 185 10.66 -1.02 -8.89
C VAL A 185 10.72 -1.86 -10.17
N PRO A 186 9.60 -2.15 -10.88
CA PRO A 186 9.65 -2.74 -12.22
C PRO A 186 10.39 -1.87 -13.24
N THR A 187 10.20 -0.54 -13.21
CA THR A 187 10.88 0.38 -14.14
C THR A 187 12.40 0.29 -14.00
N PHE A 188 12.92 0.24 -12.78
CA PHE A 188 14.36 0.07 -12.54
C PHE A 188 14.86 -1.29 -13.01
N ALA A 189 14.11 -2.38 -12.77
CA ALA A 189 14.48 -3.72 -13.23
C ALA A 189 14.46 -3.85 -14.77
N ILE A 190 13.64 -3.06 -15.47
CA ILE A 190 13.65 -2.95 -16.94
C ILE A 190 14.85 -2.14 -17.41
N LEU A 191 15.12 -0.98 -16.79
CA LEU A 191 16.23 -0.09 -17.15
C LEU A 191 17.61 -0.64 -16.77
N SER A 192 17.70 -1.65 -15.89
CA SER A 192 18.96 -2.33 -15.56
C SER A 192 19.38 -3.42 -16.57
N LEU A 193 18.56 -3.72 -17.59
CA LEU A 193 18.96 -4.59 -18.70
C LEU A 193 20.04 -3.92 -19.55
N GLU A 194 21.01 -4.68 -20.07
CA GLU A 194 22.18 -4.14 -20.79
C GLU A 194 21.81 -3.24 -21.99
N LYS A 195 20.75 -3.61 -22.72
CA LYS A 195 20.14 -2.80 -23.81
C LYS A 195 19.80 -1.37 -23.37
N TRP A 196 19.52 -1.17 -22.10
CA TRP A 196 19.14 0.10 -21.49
C TRP A 196 20.19 0.59 -20.47
N SER A 197 21.46 0.21 -20.59
CA SER A 197 22.57 0.91 -19.91
C SER A 197 22.71 2.35 -20.43
N CYS A 198 22.87 3.36 -19.56
CA CYS A 198 23.16 4.73 -20.04
C CYS A 198 24.48 4.72 -20.83
N PRO A 199 24.63 5.52 -21.90
CA PRO A 199 25.94 5.74 -22.51
C PRO A 199 26.91 6.30 -21.46
N ALA A 200 28.20 5.97 -21.58
CA ALA A 200 29.21 6.53 -20.70
C ALA A 200 29.43 8.02 -21.03
N GLU A 201 29.35 8.88 -20.02
CA GLU A 201 29.69 10.29 -20.16
C GLU A 201 31.18 10.44 -20.52
N GLY A 202 31.48 11.07 -21.67
CA GLY A 202 32.85 11.52 -21.98
C GLY A 202 33.65 10.75 -23.03
N GLU A 203 33.05 10.26 -24.12
CA GLU A 203 33.77 9.99 -25.38
C GLU A 203 33.42 11.01 -26.48
N GLU A 204 33.51 12.31 -26.14
CA GLU A 204 33.80 13.32 -27.17
C GLU A 204 35.22 13.08 -27.72
N GLY A 205 35.35 13.04 -29.05
CA GLY A 205 36.55 12.51 -29.70
C GLY A 205 37.83 13.30 -29.43
N PHE A 206 38.69 12.79 -28.55
CA PHE A 206 40.09 13.17 -28.49
C PHE A 206 40.90 12.44 -29.57
N GLY A 207 41.69 13.20 -30.33
CA GLY A 207 42.57 12.65 -31.36
C GLY A 207 43.74 11.85 -30.79
N GLU A 208 44.40 11.08 -31.66
CA GLU A 208 45.57 10.27 -31.33
C GLU A 208 46.73 11.13 -30.79
N ASP A 209 47.17 10.89 -29.55
CA ASP A 209 48.55 11.15 -29.13
C ASP A 209 48.95 10.33 -27.88
N GLU A 210 50.20 9.85 -27.84
CA GLU A 210 50.63 8.79 -26.92
C GLU A 210 51.09 9.30 -25.54
N THR A 211 50.37 9.01 -24.45
CA THR A 211 50.91 9.14 -23.06
C THR A 211 50.37 8.14 -22.02
N TRP A 212 49.08 7.76 -22.09
CA TRP A 212 48.42 7.05 -20.98
C TRP A 212 48.99 5.66 -20.63
N GLN A 213 49.50 4.92 -21.62
CA GLN A 213 50.08 3.58 -21.40
C GLN A 213 51.28 3.57 -20.45
N GLN A 214 51.98 4.70 -20.29
CA GLN A 214 53.17 4.77 -19.45
C GLN A 214 52.82 4.84 -17.96
N ARG A 215 51.74 5.55 -17.59
CA ARG A 215 51.27 5.68 -16.18
C ARG A 215 50.74 4.34 -15.63
N LEU A 216 50.09 3.54 -16.48
CA LEU A 216 49.51 2.24 -16.09
C LEU A 216 50.55 1.14 -15.78
N ARG A 217 51.86 1.41 -15.94
CA ARG A 217 52.92 0.51 -15.50
C ARG A 217 53.43 0.76 -14.08
N GLU A 218 53.08 1.89 -13.46
CA GLU A 218 53.58 2.27 -12.13
C GLU A 218 52.54 2.01 -11.02
N SER A 219 51.24 2.04 -11.34
CA SER A 219 50.14 1.69 -10.43
C SER A 219 49.90 0.17 -10.37
N GLY A 220 50.81 -0.55 -9.71
CA GLY A 220 50.76 -2.02 -9.64
C GLY A 220 49.73 -2.59 -8.64
N GLU A 221 48.47 -2.69 -9.02
CA GLU A 221 47.48 -3.56 -8.34
C GLU A 221 46.51 -4.23 -9.33
N VAL A 222 45.90 -5.35 -8.93
CA VAL A 222 45.43 -6.39 -9.88
C VAL A 222 43.96 -6.23 -10.26
N VAL A 223 43.68 -5.98 -11.55
CA VAL A 223 42.35 -6.09 -12.16
C VAL A 223 42.40 -7.03 -13.38
N LEU A 224 41.96 -8.26 -13.19
CA LEU A 224 41.79 -9.31 -14.22
C LEU A 224 40.33 -9.83 -14.14
N SER A 225 39.57 -10.04 -15.22
CA SER A 225 39.77 -9.62 -16.62
C SER A 225 38.49 -9.83 -17.44
N VAL A 226 37.77 -8.75 -17.79
CA VAL A 226 36.66 -8.77 -18.77
C VAL A 226 36.66 -7.49 -19.63
N ARG A 227 37.75 -7.26 -20.38
CA ARG A 227 37.84 -6.13 -21.35
C ARG A 227 38.41 -6.46 -22.74
N VAL A 228 39.15 -7.56 -22.90
CA VAL A 228 39.94 -7.85 -24.13
C VAL A 228 39.14 -8.53 -25.25
N LEU A 229 37.83 -8.77 -25.07
CA LEU A 229 36.93 -9.28 -26.11
C LEU A 229 35.87 -8.25 -26.57
N ARG A 230 35.92 -7.00 -26.07
CA ARG A 230 34.90 -5.97 -26.37
C ARG A 230 35.18 -5.17 -27.65
N GLU A 231 36.41 -5.21 -28.17
CA GLU A 231 36.90 -4.28 -29.19
C GLU A 231 36.66 -4.71 -30.65
N ARG A 232 36.15 -5.91 -30.92
CA ARG A 232 35.94 -6.39 -32.30
C ARG A 232 34.50 -6.39 -32.80
N ASP A 233 33.53 -6.55 -31.92
CA ASP A 233 32.12 -6.62 -32.33
C ASP A 233 31.43 -5.23 -32.28
N MET A 234 31.87 -4.30 -31.41
CA MET A 234 31.31 -2.94 -31.34
C MET A 234 31.72 -2.04 -32.53
N ALA A 235 32.66 -2.47 -33.37
CA ALA A 235 33.14 -1.69 -34.52
C ALA A 235 32.17 -1.69 -35.74
N ALA A 236 31.04 -2.38 -35.64
CA ALA A 236 30.09 -2.58 -36.75
C ALA A 236 28.75 -1.83 -36.63
N GLU A 237 28.42 -1.26 -35.47
CA GLU A 237 27.15 -0.53 -35.23
C GLU A 237 27.36 0.96 -34.86
N ALA A 238 28.60 1.46 -34.93
CA ALA A 238 28.98 2.81 -34.49
C ALA A 238 28.68 3.95 -35.49
N GLU A 239 27.86 3.73 -36.53
CA GLU A 239 27.38 4.80 -37.43
C GLU A 239 26.03 5.37 -36.95
N GLY A 240 26.00 5.99 -35.77
CA GLY A 240 24.75 6.52 -35.20
C GLY A 240 24.87 7.10 -33.79
N GLY A 241 25.60 8.21 -33.63
CA GLY A 241 25.58 9.00 -32.39
C GLY A 241 24.23 9.70 -32.21
N PHE A 242 23.32 9.09 -31.45
CA PHE A 242 22.03 9.70 -31.07
C PHE A 242 22.23 10.82 -30.04
N GLY A 243 21.34 11.83 -30.06
CA GLY A 243 21.37 12.91 -29.08
C GLY A 243 20.99 12.45 -27.65
N GLU A 244 21.42 13.21 -26.64
CA GLU A 244 21.02 12.98 -25.24
C GLU A 244 19.49 12.95 -25.09
N ASP A 245 18.81 13.88 -25.76
CA ASP A 245 17.33 13.95 -25.76
C ASP A 245 16.67 12.72 -26.41
N GLU A 246 17.31 12.08 -27.38
CA GLU A 246 16.78 10.85 -27.98
C GLU A 246 16.95 9.65 -27.04
N THR A 247 18.04 9.61 -26.27
CA THR A 247 18.39 8.50 -25.36
C THR A 247 17.32 8.32 -24.27
N TRP A 248 16.92 9.39 -23.60
CA TRP A 248 15.90 9.29 -22.55
C TRP A 248 14.49 9.06 -23.11
N GLN A 249 14.18 9.60 -24.30
CA GLN A 249 12.92 9.35 -24.98
C GLN A 249 12.78 7.90 -25.48
N GLN A 250 13.88 7.23 -25.89
CA GLN A 250 13.84 5.80 -26.24
C GLN A 250 13.48 4.93 -25.03
N ARG A 251 14.10 5.18 -23.87
CA ARG A 251 13.81 4.49 -22.60
C ARG A 251 12.38 4.70 -22.15
N LEU A 252 11.92 5.95 -22.20
CA LEU A 252 10.57 6.31 -21.79
C LEU A 252 9.51 5.67 -22.69
N ARG A 253 9.77 5.52 -24.00
CA ARG A 253 8.91 4.78 -24.94
C ARG A 253 8.75 3.30 -24.59
N GLU A 254 9.79 2.65 -24.09
CA GLU A 254 9.71 1.26 -23.63
C GLU A 254 8.85 1.14 -22.37
N ILE A 255 9.08 2.04 -21.40
CA ILE A 255 8.30 2.13 -20.16
C ILE A 255 6.82 2.39 -20.48
N GLN A 256 6.53 3.29 -21.42
CA GLN A 256 5.17 3.58 -21.89
C GLN A 256 4.49 2.33 -22.46
N GLY A 257 5.11 1.64 -23.41
CA GLY A 257 4.48 0.48 -24.06
C GLY A 257 4.30 -0.69 -23.09
N ALA A 258 5.28 -0.92 -22.21
CA ALA A 258 5.17 -1.87 -21.11
C ALA A 258 3.98 -1.53 -20.17
N ILE A 259 3.86 -0.27 -19.74
CA ILE A 259 2.73 0.21 -18.93
C ILE A 259 1.40 0.04 -19.67
N MET A 260 1.31 0.41 -20.95
CA MET A 260 0.08 0.32 -21.74
C MET A 260 -0.43 -1.12 -21.84
N VAL A 261 0.44 -2.08 -22.14
CA VAL A 261 0.03 -3.49 -22.29
C VAL A 261 -0.33 -4.11 -20.94
N SER A 262 0.42 -3.82 -19.88
CA SER A 262 0.10 -4.31 -18.53
C SER A 262 -1.16 -3.63 -17.94
N ALA A 263 -1.43 -2.39 -18.31
CA ALA A 263 -2.69 -1.70 -18.00
C ALA A 263 -3.90 -2.34 -18.71
N LEU A 264 -3.76 -2.83 -19.95
CA LEU A 264 -4.83 -3.59 -20.62
C LEU A 264 -5.21 -4.88 -19.85
N PHE A 265 -4.25 -5.50 -19.15
CA PHE A 265 -4.51 -6.63 -18.25
C PHE A 265 -5.27 -6.20 -16.98
N GLN A 266 -4.95 -5.03 -16.40
CA GLN A 266 -5.71 -4.42 -15.30
C GLN A 266 -7.17 -4.12 -15.70
N VAL A 267 -7.34 -3.50 -16.87
CA VAL A 267 -8.65 -3.23 -17.50
C VAL A 267 -9.44 -4.52 -17.68
N PHE A 268 -8.80 -5.58 -18.18
CA PHE A 268 -9.43 -6.88 -18.34
C PHE A 268 -9.89 -7.46 -17.01
N ILE A 269 -9.01 -7.58 -16.00
CA ILE A 269 -9.33 -8.16 -14.68
C ILE A 269 -10.48 -7.41 -13.99
N GLY A 270 -10.45 -6.08 -14.03
CA GLY A 270 -11.48 -5.23 -13.42
C GLY A 270 -12.86 -5.46 -14.06
N PHE A 271 -12.98 -5.28 -15.38
CA PHE A 271 -14.27 -5.41 -16.06
C PHE A 271 -14.74 -6.87 -16.23
N SER A 272 -13.86 -7.87 -16.18
CA SER A 272 -14.25 -9.28 -16.19
C SER A 272 -14.66 -9.81 -14.81
N GLY A 273 -14.50 -9.03 -13.74
CA GLY A 273 -14.81 -9.44 -12.37
C GLY A 273 -13.86 -10.48 -11.77
N LEU A 274 -12.67 -10.66 -12.36
CA LEU A 274 -11.71 -11.68 -11.90
C LEU A 274 -11.04 -11.29 -10.57
N ILE A 275 -11.11 -10.03 -10.14
CA ILE A 275 -10.54 -9.58 -8.86
C ILE A 275 -11.12 -10.37 -7.67
N GLY A 276 -12.42 -10.67 -7.66
CA GLY A 276 -13.09 -11.46 -6.62
C GLY A 276 -12.72 -12.96 -6.63
N ILE A 277 -12.07 -13.45 -7.70
CA ILE A 277 -11.40 -14.75 -7.71
C ILE A 277 -9.95 -14.59 -7.21
N MET A 278 -9.26 -13.52 -7.61
CA MET A 278 -7.87 -13.23 -7.24
C MET A 278 -7.70 -13.04 -5.72
N LEU A 279 -8.58 -12.25 -5.09
CA LEU A 279 -8.63 -12.02 -3.63
C LEU A 279 -8.97 -13.28 -2.82
N ARG A 280 -9.44 -14.37 -3.45
CA ARG A 280 -9.63 -15.67 -2.78
C ARG A 280 -8.32 -16.42 -2.55
N PHE A 281 -7.25 -16.07 -3.26
CA PHE A 281 -5.91 -16.67 -3.14
C PHE A 281 -4.88 -15.71 -2.52
N ILE A 282 -5.03 -14.40 -2.73
CA ILE A 282 -4.17 -13.36 -2.16
C ILE A 282 -4.68 -12.98 -0.76
N GLY A 283 -4.09 -13.58 0.27
CA GLY A 283 -4.32 -13.20 1.67
C GLY A 283 -3.37 -12.08 2.16
N PRO A 284 -3.66 -11.44 3.31
CA PRO A 284 -2.84 -10.35 3.87
C PRO A 284 -1.35 -10.71 4.04
N LEU A 285 -1.02 -11.98 4.27
CA LEU A 285 0.35 -12.52 4.34
C LEU A 285 1.16 -12.39 3.03
N ALA A 286 0.51 -12.30 1.88
CA ALA A 286 1.16 -12.01 0.59
C ALA A 286 1.16 -10.49 0.29
N ILE A 287 0.10 -9.79 0.69
CA ILE A 287 -0.06 -8.34 0.51
C ILE A 287 1.03 -7.57 1.26
N ALA A 288 1.22 -7.88 2.54
CA ALA A 288 2.13 -7.12 3.41
C ALA A 288 3.59 -7.13 2.94
N PRO A 289 4.22 -8.28 2.58
CA PRO A 289 5.52 -8.28 1.93
C PRO A 289 5.56 -7.50 0.61
N THR A 290 4.54 -7.65 -0.25
CA THR A 290 4.49 -6.98 -1.56
C THR A 290 4.60 -5.46 -1.40
N ILE A 291 3.73 -4.85 -0.59
CA ILE A 291 3.69 -3.39 -0.39
C ILE A 291 4.89 -2.91 0.43
N ALA A 292 5.29 -3.65 1.47
CA ALA A 292 6.45 -3.26 2.29
C ALA A 292 7.75 -3.22 1.47
N LEU A 293 7.91 -4.11 0.48
CA LEU A 293 9.07 -4.15 -0.40
C LEU A 293 9.09 -3.03 -1.46
N VAL A 294 7.95 -2.41 -1.78
CA VAL A 294 7.93 -1.17 -2.58
C VAL A 294 8.64 -0.05 -1.82
N GLY A 295 8.32 0.15 -0.53
CA GLY A 295 9.01 1.12 0.31
C GLY A 295 10.47 0.75 0.57
N LEU A 296 10.73 -0.48 1.05
CA LEU A 296 12.07 -0.91 1.44
C LEU A 296 13.09 -0.91 0.29
N SER A 297 12.69 -1.23 -0.95
CA SER A 297 13.64 -1.31 -2.07
C SER A 297 14.05 0.04 -2.67
N LEU A 298 13.36 1.13 -2.32
CA LEU A 298 13.67 2.48 -2.81
C LEU A 298 14.64 3.26 -1.89
N PHE A 299 15.29 2.58 -0.94
CA PHE A 299 16.23 3.19 0.00
C PHE A 299 17.50 3.76 -0.67
N GLU A 300 18.03 3.11 -1.73
CA GLU A 300 19.22 3.58 -2.43
C GLU A 300 18.99 4.94 -3.14
N PRO A 301 17.90 5.14 -3.93
CA PRO A 301 17.49 6.48 -4.38
C PRO A 301 17.39 7.52 -3.26
N ALA A 302 16.72 7.20 -2.14
CA ALA A 302 16.59 8.12 -1.02
C ALA A 302 17.95 8.52 -0.43
N ALA A 303 18.85 7.54 -0.25
CA ALA A 303 20.20 7.76 0.26
C ALA A 303 21.05 8.64 -0.69
N ASN A 304 20.93 8.44 -2.01
CA ASN A 304 21.66 9.23 -3.01
C ASN A 304 21.22 10.71 -3.01
N PHE A 305 19.91 10.98 -3.01
CA PHE A 305 19.40 12.35 -2.90
C PHE A 305 19.75 12.99 -1.54
N CYS A 306 19.72 12.24 -0.44
CA CYS A 306 20.20 12.74 0.88
C CYS A 306 21.70 13.05 0.87
N GLY A 307 22.49 12.24 0.15
CA GLY A 307 23.96 12.34 0.06
C GLY A 307 24.46 13.66 -0.51
N VAL A 308 23.64 14.35 -1.32
CA VAL A 308 23.93 15.71 -1.83
C VAL A 308 24.20 16.69 -0.69
N GLN A 309 23.37 16.69 0.37
CA GLN A 309 23.60 17.50 1.57
C GLN A 309 22.74 17.00 2.75
N TRP A 310 23.31 16.11 3.55
CA TRP A 310 22.66 15.51 4.72
C TRP A 310 22.08 16.54 5.70
N GLY A 311 22.69 17.72 5.86
CA GLY A 311 22.17 18.75 6.77
C GLY A 311 20.77 19.24 6.39
N ILE A 312 20.49 19.40 5.09
CA ILE A 312 19.17 19.80 4.58
C ILE A 312 18.20 18.60 4.57
N ALA A 313 18.67 17.40 4.23
CA ALA A 313 17.84 16.20 4.25
C ALA A 313 17.32 15.89 5.67
N VAL A 314 18.20 15.90 6.67
CA VAL A 314 17.84 15.67 8.09
C VAL A 314 16.94 16.80 8.62
N PHE A 315 17.19 18.06 8.24
CA PHE A 315 16.29 19.16 8.60
C PHE A 315 14.89 19.00 7.98
N THR A 316 14.81 18.54 6.73
CA THR A 316 13.53 18.25 6.06
C THR A 316 12.78 17.11 6.76
N ILE A 317 13.45 16.00 7.08
CA ILE A 317 12.89 14.88 7.85
C ILE A 317 12.38 15.36 9.21
N PHE A 318 13.18 16.16 9.93
CA PHE A 318 12.79 16.74 11.22
C PHE A 318 11.53 17.60 11.10
N LEU A 319 11.43 18.45 10.08
CA LEU A 319 10.23 19.27 9.85
C LEU A 319 9.00 18.42 9.49
N VAL A 320 9.15 17.40 8.63
CA VAL A 320 8.04 16.48 8.31
C VAL A 320 7.54 15.78 9.57
N LEU A 321 8.41 15.29 10.44
CA LEU A 321 8.04 14.65 11.70
C LEU A 321 7.43 15.65 12.70
N LEU A 322 8.03 16.83 12.85
CA LEU A 322 7.53 17.92 13.71
C LEU A 322 6.11 18.32 13.31
N PHE A 323 5.85 18.50 12.02
CA PHE A 323 4.55 18.93 11.51
C PHE A 323 3.52 17.79 11.48
N SER A 324 3.86 16.61 10.97
CA SER A 324 2.91 15.50 10.80
C SER A 324 2.59 14.74 12.09
N GLN A 325 3.50 14.71 13.07
CA GLN A 325 3.31 13.97 14.32
C GLN A 325 3.04 14.92 15.49
N TYR A 326 4.02 15.76 15.84
CA TYR A 326 3.99 16.55 17.07
C TYR A 326 3.03 17.76 17.03
N LEU A 327 3.01 18.52 15.93
CA LEU A 327 2.13 19.68 15.75
C LEU A 327 0.81 19.35 15.04
N SER A 328 0.56 18.07 14.74
CA SER A 328 -0.63 17.58 14.03
C SER A 328 -1.96 18.05 14.65
N ASN A 329 -2.05 18.12 15.97
CA ASN A 329 -3.25 18.58 16.68
C ASN A 329 -3.26 20.09 16.97
N TYR A 330 -2.18 20.82 16.66
CA TYR A 330 -2.11 22.26 16.82
C TYR A 330 -2.83 22.97 15.67
N LYS A 331 -3.79 23.82 16.02
CA LYS A 331 -4.51 24.68 15.06
C LYS A 331 -3.78 26.01 14.97
N ALA A 332 -3.44 26.45 13.77
CA ALA A 332 -2.83 27.75 13.53
C ALA A 332 -3.91 28.84 13.35
N PRO A 333 -3.66 30.09 13.79
CA PRO A 333 -4.54 31.21 13.50
C PRO A 333 -4.42 31.63 12.02
N ALA A 334 -5.44 31.33 11.23
CA ALA A 334 -5.57 31.72 9.83
C ALA A 334 -6.56 32.87 9.66
N ILE A 335 -6.36 33.73 8.66
CA ILE A 335 -7.32 34.76 8.28
C ILE A 335 -8.44 34.11 7.48
N GLY A 336 -9.67 34.17 8.00
CA GLY A 336 -10.84 33.52 7.40
C GLY A 336 -12.07 34.44 7.32
N TRP A 337 -12.93 34.19 6.33
CA TRP A 337 -14.11 35.00 6.07
C TRP A 337 -15.36 34.32 6.62
N ARG A 338 -15.98 34.87 7.68
CA ARG A 338 -17.17 34.29 8.33
C ARG A 338 -18.31 35.31 8.38
N LYS A 339 -19.45 34.96 7.77
CA LYS A 339 -20.68 35.79 7.71
C LYS A 339 -20.42 37.28 7.38
N GLY A 340 -19.65 37.54 6.33
CA GLY A 340 -19.39 38.90 5.84
C GLY A 340 -18.35 39.70 6.63
N ARG A 341 -17.64 39.09 7.60
CA ARG A 341 -16.52 39.70 8.30
C ARG A 341 -15.24 38.87 8.15
N CYS A 342 -14.12 39.56 8.00
CA CYS A 342 -12.80 38.98 8.13
C CYS A 342 -12.48 38.75 9.63
N GLY A 343 -11.93 37.60 9.99
CA GLY A 343 -11.59 37.26 11.37
C GLY A 343 -10.64 36.08 11.46
N VAL A 344 -10.11 35.79 12.66
CA VAL A 344 -9.19 34.67 12.88
C VAL A 344 -9.98 33.37 13.01
N ILE A 345 -9.61 32.36 12.23
CA ILE A 345 -10.13 30.99 12.28
C ILE A 345 -8.97 30.04 12.61
N TRP A 346 -9.20 29.11 13.54
CA TRP A 346 -8.20 28.14 13.99
C TRP A 346 -8.16 26.92 13.05
N TRP A 347 -7.24 26.91 12.08
CA TRP A 347 -7.14 25.88 11.04
C TRP A 347 -6.05 24.85 11.39
N PRO A 348 -6.33 23.52 11.40
CA PRO A 348 -5.30 22.47 11.56
C PRO A 348 -4.35 22.34 10.35
N VAL A 349 -3.58 23.38 10.04
CA VAL A 349 -2.66 23.44 8.89
C VAL A 349 -1.62 22.31 8.90
N PHE A 350 -1.03 22.03 10.06
CA PHE A 350 -0.02 20.98 10.23
C PHE A 350 -0.57 19.56 10.01
N LYS A 351 -1.87 19.34 10.22
CA LYS A 351 -2.53 18.05 9.99
C LYS A 351 -2.88 17.79 8.52
N LEU A 352 -2.89 18.85 7.70
CA LEU A 352 -3.39 18.82 6.33
C LEU A 352 -2.28 19.02 5.29
N PHE A 353 -1.26 19.82 5.61
CA PHE A 353 -0.16 20.14 4.69
C PHE A 353 1.25 19.96 5.31
N PRO A 354 1.52 18.96 6.18
CA PRO A 354 2.81 18.85 6.87
C PRO A 354 3.99 18.72 5.89
N VAL A 355 3.80 17.95 4.82
CA VAL A 355 4.83 17.70 3.80
C VAL A 355 5.18 18.97 3.03
N ILE A 356 4.18 19.69 2.50
CA ILE A 356 4.42 20.95 1.77
C ILE A 356 5.03 22.00 2.69
N LEU A 357 4.56 22.12 3.93
CA LEU A 357 5.11 23.09 4.87
C LEU A 357 6.58 22.78 5.21
N ALA A 358 6.93 21.50 5.36
CA ALA A 358 8.31 21.07 5.55
C ALA A 358 9.19 21.39 4.32
N ILE A 359 8.70 21.12 3.10
CA ILE A 359 9.39 21.47 1.85
C ILE A 359 9.62 22.99 1.78
N ILE A 360 8.60 23.82 2.00
CA ILE A 360 8.72 25.28 1.96
C ILE A 360 9.73 25.79 3.00
N CYS A 361 9.67 25.32 4.24
CA CYS A 361 10.60 25.75 5.28
C CYS A 361 12.05 25.28 5.03
N ALA A 362 12.25 24.06 4.52
CA ALA A 362 13.58 23.58 4.13
C ALA A 362 14.12 24.31 2.89
N TRP A 363 13.25 24.67 1.93
CA TRP A 363 13.61 25.40 0.71
C TRP A 363 13.99 26.84 1.02
N ILE A 364 13.30 27.51 1.95
CA ILE A 364 13.70 28.81 2.50
C ILE A 364 15.06 28.73 3.19
N LEU A 365 15.34 27.67 3.97
CA LEU A 365 16.66 27.49 4.60
C LEU A 365 17.77 27.28 3.56
N SER A 366 17.54 26.43 2.55
CA SER A 366 18.49 26.26 1.42
C SER A 366 18.68 27.57 0.65
N ALA A 367 17.63 28.39 0.45
CA ALA A 367 17.76 29.71 -0.18
C ALA A 367 18.65 30.67 0.62
N ILE A 368 18.47 30.72 1.96
CA ILE A 368 19.31 31.51 2.86
C ILE A 368 20.77 31.02 2.82
N LEU A 369 21.00 29.70 2.82
CA LEU A 369 22.35 29.12 2.75
C LEU A 369 23.01 29.30 1.38
N THR A 370 22.23 29.27 0.29
CA THR A 370 22.68 29.64 -1.07
C THR A 370 23.16 31.09 -1.08
N ALA A 371 22.32 32.03 -0.60
CA ALA A 371 22.65 33.46 -0.55
C ALA A 371 23.79 33.80 0.44
N ALA A 372 24.05 32.94 1.42
CA ALA A 372 25.17 33.07 2.36
C ALA A 372 26.50 32.48 1.84
N GLY A 373 26.53 31.87 0.64
CA GLY A 373 27.72 31.21 0.09
C GLY A 373 28.12 29.93 0.82
N ALA A 374 27.16 29.23 1.44
CA ALA A 374 27.42 28.00 2.21
C ALA A 374 27.50 26.73 1.34
N TYR A 375 27.33 26.87 0.02
CA TYR A 375 27.42 25.79 -0.97
C TYR A 375 28.42 26.17 -2.06
N THR A 376 29.06 25.16 -2.66
CA THR A 376 29.97 25.32 -3.80
C THR A 376 29.30 25.99 -5.00
N ASP A 377 30.02 26.83 -5.73
CA ASP A 377 29.59 27.36 -7.04
C ASP A 377 29.96 26.44 -8.21
N ASP A 378 30.84 25.45 -7.99
CA ASP A 378 31.31 24.48 -8.99
C ASP A 378 30.23 23.41 -9.30
N PRO A 379 29.69 23.35 -10.53
CA PRO A 379 28.66 22.37 -10.90
C PRO A 379 29.13 20.91 -10.89
N SER A 380 30.44 20.65 -11.02
CA SER A 380 30.98 19.27 -11.02
C SER A 380 30.95 18.60 -9.65
N ASN A 381 30.74 19.39 -8.59
CA ASN A 381 30.62 18.90 -7.22
C ASN A 381 29.13 18.65 -6.89
N PRO A 382 28.73 17.42 -6.50
CA PRO A 382 27.33 17.09 -6.21
C PRO A 382 26.62 18.03 -5.23
N GLN A 383 27.35 18.68 -4.30
CA GLN A 383 26.79 19.65 -3.36
C GLN A 383 26.20 20.90 -4.03
N TYR A 384 26.52 21.17 -5.30
CA TYR A 384 25.88 22.21 -6.12
C TYR A 384 24.35 22.03 -6.19
N LEU A 385 23.86 20.78 -6.21
CA LEU A 385 22.44 20.44 -6.27
C LEU A 385 21.69 20.65 -4.93
N ALA A 386 22.40 21.08 -3.88
CA ALA A 386 21.80 21.57 -2.63
C ALA A 386 21.32 23.03 -2.71
N ARG A 387 21.74 23.77 -3.75
CA ARG A 387 21.42 25.19 -3.96
C ARG A 387 20.03 25.40 -4.55
N THR A 388 19.50 26.61 -4.33
CA THR A 388 18.22 27.04 -4.92
C THR A 388 18.35 27.72 -6.29
N ASP A 389 19.50 28.31 -6.60
CA ASP A 389 19.75 29.03 -7.85
C ASP A 389 20.11 28.10 -9.02
N ALA A 390 20.74 26.94 -8.73
CA ALA A 390 21.26 25.94 -9.67
C ALA A 390 20.32 25.48 -10.81
N ARG A 391 18.99 25.64 -10.66
CA ARG A 391 17.99 25.27 -11.70
C ARG A 391 17.07 26.43 -12.08
N THR A 392 17.42 27.68 -11.75
CA THR A 392 16.55 28.86 -11.98
C THR A 392 16.37 29.19 -13.47
N SER A 393 17.32 28.85 -14.33
CA SER A 393 17.21 28.98 -15.80
C SER A 393 15.91 28.38 -16.35
N VAL A 394 15.53 27.20 -15.84
CA VAL A 394 14.35 26.43 -16.23
C VAL A 394 13.05 27.23 -16.06
N LEU A 395 12.98 28.16 -15.10
CA LEU A 395 11.84 29.07 -14.91
C LEU A 395 11.72 30.14 -16.02
N ASN A 396 12.79 30.43 -16.75
CA ASN A 396 12.77 31.25 -17.96
C ASN A 396 12.50 30.39 -19.20
N ASP A 397 13.24 29.29 -19.36
CA ASP A 397 13.28 28.48 -20.58
C ASP A 397 11.99 27.68 -20.84
N SER A 398 11.31 27.25 -19.79
CA SER A 398 10.02 26.55 -19.90
C SER A 398 8.93 27.43 -20.54
N PRO A 399 8.06 26.91 -21.41
CA PRO A 399 6.96 27.69 -21.97
C PRO A 399 5.90 28.03 -20.91
N TRP A 400 5.18 29.14 -21.09
CA TRP A 400 4.06 29.52 -20.21
C TRP A 400 2.93 28.50 -20.22
N PHE A 401 2.62 27.96 -21.40
CA PHE A 401 1.64 26.92 -21.61
C PHE A 401 2.32 25.72 -22.27
N TYR A 402 2.12 24.54 -21.70
CA TYR A 402 2.54 23.26 -22.22
C TYR A 402 1.32 22.34 -22.13
N PHE A 403 0.92 21.75 -23.24
CA PHE A 403 -0.23 20.84 -23.29
C PHE A 403 0.30 19.42 -23.46
N PRO A 404 0.32 18.59 -22.39
CA PRO A 404 0.66 17.18 -22.52
C PRO A 404 -0.25 16.51 -23.55
N TYR A 405 0.31 15.70 -24.46
CA TYR A 405 -0.45 15.06 -25.53
C TYR A 405 -0.05 13.60 -25.78
N PRO A 406 -0.92 12.77 -26.39
CA PRO A 406 -0.62 11.36 -26.71
C PRO A 406 0.62 11.19 -27.57
N GLY A 407 1.51 10.27 -27.21
CA GLY A 407 2.70 9.93 -28.00
C GLY A 407 3.73 11.05 -28.12
N GLN A 408 3.72 12.03 -27.22
CA GLN A 408 4.61 13.21 -27.25
C GLN A 408 6.11 12.91 -27.17
N TRP A 409 6.48 11.69 -26.79
CA TRP A 409 7.86 11.19 -26.74
C TRP A 409 8.16 10.17 -27.86
N GLY A 410 7.30 10.13 -28.89
CA GLY A 410 7.35 9.17 -30.00
C GLY A 410 6.44 7.96 -29.81
N ILE A 411 6.55 7.00 -30.73
CA ILE A 411 5.75 5.76 -30.72
C ILE A 411 6.28 4.82 -29.60
N PRO A 412 5.43 4.36 -28.66
CA PRO A 412 5.86 3.43 -27.61
C PRO A 412 6.43 2.11 -28.13
N THR A 413 7.42 1.56 -27.44
CA THR A 413 8.01 0.24 -27.73
C THR A 413 7.62 -0.78 -26.68
N VAL A 414 7.60 -2.07 -27.05
CA VAL A 414 7.13 -3.15 -26.17
C VAL A 414 8.05 -4.35 -26.27
N SER A 415 8.74 -4.68 -25.17
CA SER A 415 9.37 -5.98 -24.93
C SER A 415 8.52 -6.83 -24.00
N ALA A 416 8.58 -8.17 -24.15
CA ALA A 416 7.91 -9.08 -23.24
C ALA A 416 8.37 -8.90 -21.79
N ALA A 417 9.68 -8.68 -21.57
CA ALA A 417 10.25 -8.43 -20.26
C ALA A 417 9.71 -7.14 -19.62
N GLY A 418 9.56 -6.07 -20.40
CA GLY A 418 8.91 -4.84 -19.96
C GLY A 418 7.48 -5.09 -19.46
N VAL A 419 6.66 -5.78 -20.26
CA VAL A 419 5.28 -6.13 -19.91
C VAL A 419 5.23 -6.96 -18.62
N PHE A 420 5.97 -8.07 -18.57
CA PHE A 420 5.95 -8.98 -17.41
C PHE A 420 6.50 -8.34 -16.13
N GLY A 421 7.44 -7.40 -16.22
CA GLY A 421 7.82 -6.54 -15.09
C GLY A 421 6.69 -5.62 -14.64
N MET A 422 6.12 -4.84 -15.56
CA MET A 422 5.03 -3.90 -15.25
C MET A 422 3.76 -4.58 -14.75
N LEU A 423 3.54 -5.86 -15.08
CA LEU A 423 2.45 -6.66 -14.50
C LEU A 423 2.57 -6.80 -12.97
N ALA A 424 3.79 -6.84 -12.40
CA ALA A 424 3.96 -6.88 -10.95
C ALA A 424 3.56 -5.55 -10.28
N GLY A 425 3.89 -4.41 -10.90
CA GLY A 425 3.44 -3.09 -10.46
C GLY A 425 1.92 -2.96 -10.51
N VAL A 426 1.32 -3.35 -11.65
CA VAL A 426 -0.13 -3.43 -11.85
C VAL A 426 -0.81 -4.30 -10.78
N LEU A 427 -0.31 -5.52 -10.54
CA LEU A 427 -0.88 -6.43 -9.53
C LEU A 427 -0.84 -5.84 -8.12
N ALA A 428 0.25 -5.17 -7.74
CA ALA A 428 0.37 -4.51 -6.45
C ALA A 428 -0.56 -3.29 -6.34
N SER A 429 -0.65 -2.44 -7.37
CA SER A 429 -1.54 -1.27 -7.37
C SER A 429 -3.02 -1.67 -7.23
N MET A 430 -3.46 -2.77 -7.86
CA MET A 430 -4.82 -3.29 -7.67
C MET A 430 -5.11 -3.70 -6.21
N ILE A 431 -4.11 -4.30 -5.53
CA ILE A 431 -4.24 -4.74 -4.14
C ILE A 431 -4.27 -3.53 -3.19
N GLU A 432 -3.36 -2.57 -3.40
CA GLU A 432 -3.29 -1.29 -2.70
C GLU A 432 -4.62 -0.53 -2.80
N SER A 433 -5.14 -0.37 -4.03
CA SER A 433 -6.43 0.27 -4.29
C SER A 433 -7.62 -0.42 -3.66
N VAL A 434 -7.69 -1.76 -3.59
CA VAL A 434 -8.79 -2.44 -2.85
C VAL A 434 -8.80 -2.05 -1.37
N GLY A 435 -7.62 -1.98 -0.73
CA GLY A 435 -7.52 -1.49 0.66
C GLY A 435 -7.96 -0.02 0.80
N ASP A 436 -7.52 0.82 -0.13
CA ASP A 436 -7.89 2.24 -0.22
C ASP A 436 -9.41 2.43 -0.45
N TYR A 437 -10.06 1.57 -1.22
CA TYR A 437 -11.50 1.61 -1.48
C TYR A 437 -12.29 1.41 -0.17
N TYR A 438 -11.94 0.42 0.63
CA TYR A 438 -12.57 0.19 1.95
C TYR A 438 -12.18 1.25 3.00
N ALA A 439 -10.94 1.75 2.97
CA ALA A 439 -10.51 2.85 3.84
C ALA A 439 -11.27 4.15 3.53
N CYS A 440 -11.38 4.51 2.25
CA CYS A 440 -12.12 5.66 1.78
C CYS A 440 -13.60 5.55 2.13
N ALA A 441 -14.24 4.39 1.91
CA ALA A 441 -15.63 4.17 2.28
C ALA A 441 -15.90 4.48 3.76
N ARG A 442 -15.13 3.86 4.67
CA ARG A 442 -15.24 4.11 6.11
C ARG A 442 -14.98 5.57 6.51
N LEU A 443 -13.99 6.24 5.91
CA LEU A 443 -13.63 7.62 6.29
C LEU A 443 -14.52 8.71 5.68
N SER A 444 -15.16 8.44 4.54
CA SER A 444 -16.04 9.40 3.85
C SER A 444 -17.52 9.24 4.16
N GLY A 445 -17.91 8.19 4.90
CA GLY A 445 -19.32 7.80 5.04
C GLY A 445 -19.86 7.29 3.70
N ALA A 446 -19.23 6.24 3.16
CA ALA A 446 -19.73 5.38 2.08
C ALA A 446 -19.96 3.96 2.65
N PRO A 447 -21.01 3.23 2.21
CA PRO A 447 -21.17 1.85 2.64
C PRO A 447 -20.04 0.99 2.06
N PRO A 448 -19.76 -0.21 2.59
CA PRO A 448 -18.73 -1.09 2.04
C PRO A 448 -18.94 -1.26 0.51
N PRO A 449 -17.91 -0.99 -0.32
CA PRO A 449 -18.07 -0.99 -1.77
C PRO A 449 -18.41 -2.40 -2.26
N PRO A 450 -19.57 -2.60 -2.93
CA PRO A 450 -19.94 -3.91 -3.44
C PRO A 450 -18.95 -4.36 -4.52
N ILE A 451 -18.81 -5.68 -4.72
CA ILE A 451 -17.84 -6.26 -5.67
C ILE A 451 -17.96 -5.64 -7.07
N HIS A 452 -19.18 -5.33 -7.54
CA HIS A 452 -19.37 -4.67 -8.84
C HIS A 452 -18.78 -3.26 -8.94
N ALA A 453 -18.68 -2.52 -7.83
CA ALA A 453 -18.06 -1.20 -7.76
C ALA A 453 -16.53 -1.31 -7.64
N ILE A 454 -16.02 -2.33 -6.96
CA ILE A 454 -14.59 -2.67 -6.91
C ILE A 454 -14.10 -3.06 -8.31
N ASN A 455 -14.79 -4.00 -8.98
CA ASN A 455 -14.55 -4.41 -10.37
C ASN A 455 -14.42 -3.20 -11.31
N ARG A 456 -15.39 -2.28 -11.21
CA ARG A 456 -15.44 -1.06 -12.02
C ARG A 456 -14.36 -0.05 -11.63
N GLY A 457 -14.00 0.04 -10.35
CA GLY A 457 -12.90 0.86 -9.84
C GLY A 457 -11.56 0.44 -10.44
N ILE A 458 -11.22 -0.85 -10.30
CA ILE A 458 -10.01 -1.45 -10.87
C ILE A 458 -9.97 -1.32 -12.40
N GLY A 459 -11.12 -1.51 -13.06
CA GLY A 459 -11.23 -1.34 -14.52
C GLY A 459 -10.95 0.09 -14.98
N MET A 460 -11.50 1.10 -14.31
CA MET A 460 -11.26 2.51 -14.65
C MET A 460 -9.85 2.98 -14.24
N GLU A 461 -9.28 2.41 -13.18
CA GLU A 461 -7.89 2.62 -12.75
C GLU A 461 -6.89 2.08 -13.79
N GLY A 462 -7.16 0.89 -14.34
CA GLY A 462 -6.44 0.36 -15.50
C GLY A 462 -6.54 1.26 -16.73
N ILE A 463 -7.70 1.90 -16.98
CA ILE A 463 -7.80 2.93 -18.04
C ILE A 463 -6.94 4.15 -17.70
N GLY A 464 -6.84 4.54 -16.42
CA GLY A 464 -5.92 5.56 -15.94
C GLY A 464 -4.45 5.23 -16.24
N CYS A 465 -3.99 4.02 -15.88
CA CYS A 465 -2.66 3.51 -16.22
C CYS A 465 -2.41 3.49 -17.74
N LEU A 466 -3.42 3.11 -18.54
CA LEU A 466 -3.33 3.09 -19.99
C LEU A 466 -3.17 4.52 -20.56
N LEU A 467 -3.94 5.50 -20.07
CA LEU A 467 -3.76 6.91 -20.42
C LEU A 467 -2.39 7.43 -19.99
N ALA A 468 -1.87 7.00 -18.85
CA ALA A 468 -0.56 7.39 -18.33
C ALA A 468 0.59 6.92 -19.23
N GLY A 469 0.49 5.68 -19.74
CA GLY A 469 1.38 5.18 -20.79
C GLY A 469 1.21 5.94 -22.12
N ILE A 470 -0.02 6.22 -22.56
CA ILE A 470 -0.29 6.94 -23.83
C ILE A 470 0.24 8.39 -23.82
N TRP A 471 0.09 9.11 -22.70
CA TRP A 471 0.63 10.47 -22.52
C TRP A 471 2.12 10.48 -22.15
N GLY A 472 2.65 9.36 -21.66
CA GLY A 472 4.05 9.23 -21.29
C GLY A 472 4.43 10.01 -20.04
N SER A 473 3.71 9.79 -18.95
CA SER A 473 4.11 10.19 -17.59
C SER A 473 5.31 9.41 -17.04
N GLY A 474 5.63 8.25 -17.64
CA GLY A 474 6.65 7.31 -17.16
C GLY A 474 6.21 6.45 -15.97
N ASN A 475 4.95 6.55 -15.53
CA ASN A 475 4.44 5.87 -14.34
C ASN A 475 2.91 5.68 -14.44
N GLY A 476 2.34 4.60 -13.88
CA GLY A 476 0.89 4.37 -13.85
C GLY A 476 0.12 5.34 -12.93
N THR A 477 -1.19 5.12 -12.73
CA THR A 477 -1.98 5.87 -11.72
C THR A 477 -2.71 4.93 -10.78
N THR A 478 -2.65 5.19 -9.47
CA THR A 478 -3.33 4.41 -8.43
C THR A 478 -4.07 5.34 -7.43
N SER A 479 -4.81 4.75 -6.50
CA SER A 479 -5.50 5.45 -5.41
C SER A 479 -4.53 6.07 -4.39
N TYR A 480 -4.86 7.24 -3.82
CA TYR A 480 -3.98 7.94 -2.87
C TYR A 480 -4.47 7.86 -1.42
N SER A 481 -3.79 7.03 -0.63
CA SER A 481 -4.04 6.84 0.80
C SER A 481 -3.88 8.12 1.63
N GLU A 482 -2.98 9.04 1.27
CA GLU A 482 -2.81 10.33 1.97
C GLU A 482 -4.04 11.24 1.79
N ASN A 483 -4.62 11.26 0.58
CA ASN A 483 -5.86 11.97 0.31
C ASN A 483 -7.03 11.37 1.09
N ILE A 484 -7.07 10.03 1.21
CA ILE A 484 -8.09 9.32 1.99
C ILE A 484 -7.93 9.60 3.49
N GLY A 485 -6.71 9.62 4.01
CA GLY A 485 -6.40 10.09 5.37
C GLY A 485 -6.84 11.53 5.60
N ALA A 486 -6.64 12.41 4.60
CA ALA A 486 -7.09 13.80 4.67
C ALA A 486 -8.62 13.91 4.82
N ILE A 487 -9.42 13.07 4.16
CA ILE A 487 -10.90 13.06 4.32
C ILE A 487 -11.30 12.81 5.78
N GLY A 488 -10.67 11.84 6.44
CA GLY A 488 -10.92 11.52 7.86
C GLY A 488 -10.64 12.70 8.81
N ILE A 489 -9.80 13.64 8.39
CA ILE A 489 -9.39 14.85 9.11
C ILE A 489 -10.23 16.08 8.74
N THR A 490 -10.47 16.31 7.44
CA THR A 490 -11.23 17.46 6.93
C THR A 490 -12.71 17.33 7.18
N LYS A 491 -13.21 16.09 7.31
CA LYS A 491 -14.64 15.76 7.34
C LYS A 491 -15.36 16.12 6.04
N VAL A 492 -14.63 16.08 4.92
CA VAL A 492 -15.14 16.37 3.56
C VAL A 492 -15.07 15.12 2.70
N GLY A 493 -16.16 14.36 2.67
CA GLY A 493 -16.34 13.20 1.79
C GLY A 493 -16.89 13.52 0.40
N SER A 494 -17.22 14.77 0.10
CA SER A 494 -17.89 15.16 -1.16
C SER A 494 -17.08 14.81 -2.41
N ARG A 495 -17.69 14.02 -3.31
CA ARG A 495 -17.09 13.69 -4.61
C ARG A 495 -16.96 14.88 -5.53
N ARG A 496 -17.79 15.93 -5.33
CA ARG A 496 -17.71 17.17 -6.13
C ARG A 496 -16.44 17.96 -5.83
N VAL A 497 -15.99 17.95 -4.57
CA VAL A 497 -14.71 18.53 -4.17
C VAL A 497 -13.55 17.84 -4.90
N ILE A 498 -13.53 16.50 -4.92
CA ILE A 498 -12.48 15.72 -5.57
C ILE A 498 -12.51 15.87 -7.10
N GLN A 499 -13.71 15.94 -7.71
CA GLN A 499 -13.87 16.24 -9.14
C GLN A 499 -13.32 17.64 -9.50
N VAL A 500 -13.57 18.65 -8.65
CA VAL A 500 -12.97 19.99 -8.83
C VAL A 500 -11.46 19.95 -8.62
N GLY A 501 -10.94 19.14 -7.69
CA GLY A 501 -9.50 18.84 -7.57
C GLY A 501 -8.90 18.22 -8.84
N GLY A 502 -9.62 17.30 -9.49
CA GLY A 502 -9.23 16.72 -10.79
C GLY A 502 -9.18 17.73 -11.93
N ILE A 503 -10.13 18.68 -11.98
CA ILE A 503 -10.10 19.81 -12.93
C ILE A 503 -8.91 20.73 -12.62
N ILE A 504 -8.67 21.03 -11.35
CA ILE A 504 -7.54 21.85 -10.90
C ILE A 504 -6.20 21.21 -11.29
N MET A 505 -6.04 19.90 -11.14
CA MET A 505 -4.87 19.15 -11.63
C MET A 505 -4.62 19.37 -13.12
N ILE A 506 -5.65 19.17 -13.96
CA ILE A 506 -5.55 19.34 -15.42
C ILE A 506 -5.19 20.78 -15.78
N VAL A 507 -5.81 21.77 -15.12
CA VAL A 507 -5.56 23.19 -15.37
C VAL A 507 -4.16 23.60 -14.95
N LEU A 508 -3.70 23.20 -13.76
CA LEU A 508 -2.37 23.54 -13.25
C LEU A 508 -1.25 22.84 -14.04
N ALA A 509 -1.47 21.61 -14.48
CA ALA A 509 -0.55 20.87 -15.34
C ALA A 509 -0.30 21.54 -16.70
N VAL A 510 -1.25 22.34 -17.21
CA VAL A 510 -1.10 23.04 -18.50
C VAL A 510 -0.19 24.28 -18.39
N PHE A 511 0.07 24.81 -17.19
CA PHE A 511 1.02 25.90 -17.00
C PHE A 511 2.46 25.36 -16.90
N GLY A 512 3.23 25.43 -17.99
CA GLY A 512 4.59 24.86 -18.03
C GLY A 512 5.54 25.41 -16.96
N LYS A 513 5.38 26.68 -16.58
CA LYS A 513 6.10 27.31 -15.45
C LYS A 513 5.85 26.62 -14.10
N PHE A 514 4.67 26.03 -13.91
CA PHE A 514 4.30 25.33 -12.67
C PHE A 514 5.04 24.00 -12.55
N GLY A 515 5.14 23.21 -13.64
CA GLY A 515 6.01 22.03 -13.68
C GLY A 515 7.49 22.36 -13.49
N ALA A 516 7.97 23.44 -14.12
CA ALA A 516 9.36 23.93 -13.97
C ALA A 516 9.70 24.37 -12.53
N LEU A 517 8.77 25.02 -11.82
CA LEU A 517 8.99 25.43 -10.44
C LEU A 517 9.42 24.27 -9.53
N PHE A 518 8.87 23.08 -9.74
CA PHE A 518 9.16 21.94 -8.86
C PHE A 518 10.45 21.19 -9.23
N THR A 519 11.02 21.42 -10.41
CA THR A 519 12.40 20.98 -10.69
C THR A 519 13.44 21.83 -9.96
N THR A 520 13.07 23.05 -9.52
CA THR A 520 13.94 23.96 -8.74
C THR A 520 13.95 23.68 -7.23
N ILE A 521 13.26 22.63 -6.76
CA ILE A 521 13.41 22.13 -5.40
C ILE A 521 14.79 21.45 -5.29
N PRO A 522 15.64 21.82 -4.31
CA PRO A 522 16.92 21.16 -4.06
C PRO A 522 16.82 19.67 -3.76
N ASP A 523 17.72 18.89 -4.35
CA ASP A 523 17.79 17.43 -4.21
C ASP A 523 17.86 16.89 -2.76
N PRO A 524 18.55 17.51 -1.79
CA PRO A 524 18.54 17.00 -0.41
C PRO A 524 17.17 17.14 0.28
N ILE A 525 16.32 18.09 -0.13
CA ILE A 525 14.94 18.20 0.38
C ILE A 525 14.10 17.05 -0.17
N ILE A 526 14.30 16.73 -1.45
CA ILE A 526 13.68 15.61 -2.16
C ILE A 526 14.10 14.27 -1.51
N GLY A 527 15.38 14.09 -1.18
CA GLY A 527 15.85 12.93 -0.42
C GLY A 527 15.23 12.82 0.98
N GLY A 528 15.16 13.93 1.71
CA GLY A 528 14.51 13.98 3.02
C GLY A 528 13.01 13.61 2.97
N LEU A 529 12.31 14.03 1.91
CA LEU A 529 10.94 13.60 1.63
C LEU A 529 10.85 12.08 1.43
N PHE A 530 11.75 11.50 0.63
CA PHE A 530 11.74 10.07 0.28
C PHE A 530 11.95 9.16 1.49
N CYS A 531 12.86 9.55 2.40
CA CYS A 531 13.04 8.85 3.68
C CYS A 531 11.73 8.76 4.49
N CYS A 532 10.90 9.81 4.47
CA CYS A 532 9.61 9.81 5.13
C CYS A 532 8.52 9.03 4.35
N THR A 533 8.41 9.21 3.03
CA THR A 533 7.35 8.54 2.25
C THR A 533 7.60 7.04 2.12
N PHE A 534 8.81 6.59 1.82
CA PHE A 534 9.12 5.15 1.70
C PHE A 534 9.01 4.43 3.06
N GLY A 535 9.35 5.11 4.16
CA GLY A 535 9.07 4.62 5.51
C GLY A 535 7.58 4.46 5.79
N MET A 536 6.75 5.40 5.34
CA MET A 536 5.30 5.33 5.46
C MET A 536 4.69 4.21 4.59
N VAL A 537 5.09 4.08 3.33
CA VAL A 537 4.67 2.96 2.45
C VAL A 537 5.04 1.60 3.05
N THR A 538 6.24 1.49 3.62
CA THR A 538 6.68 0.28 4.34
C THR A 538 5.75 -0.04 5.51
N ALA A 539 5.42 0.96 6.33
CA ALA A 539 4.52 0.81 7.47
C ALA A 539 3.08 0.49 7.06
N VAL A 540 2.56 1.07 5.97
CA VAL A 540 1.24 0.74 5.39
C VAL A 540 1.20 -0.72 4.94
N GLY A 541 2.24 -1.21 4.25
CA GLY A 541 2.36 -2.62 3.89
C GLY A 541 2.27 -3.53 5.10
N ILE A 542 3.08 -3.29 6.13
CA ILE A 542 3.07 -4.00 7.41
C ILE A 542 1.70 -3.91 8.11
N SER A 543 0.99 -2.77 8.01
CA SER A 543 -0.28 -2.56 8.73
C SER A 543 -1.39 -3.54 8.34
N ASN A 544 -1.36 -4.11 7.12
CA ASN A 544 -2.30 -5.14 6.66
C ASN A 544 -2.24 -6.43 7.50
N LEU A 545 -1.13 -6.66 8.23
CA LEU A 545 -0.97 -7.78 9.15
C LEU A 545 -1.87 -7.68 10.40
N ARG A 546 -2.57 -6.56 10.62
CA ARG A 546 -3.54 -6.41 11.73
C ARG A 546 -4.61 -7.51 11.81
N HIS A 547 -4.85 -8.17 10.68
CA HIS A 547 -5.85 -9.23 10.51
C HIS A 547 -5.26 -10.64 10.70
N VAL A 548 -3.94 -10.77 10.77
CA VAL A 548 -3.22 -12.06 10.76
C VAL A 548 -2.82 -12.45 12.18
N ASP A 549 -2.96 -13.74 12.52
CA ASP A 549 -2.40 -14.24 13.77
C ASP A 549 -0.86 -14.27 13.71
N LEU A 550 -0.22 -13.24 14.27
CA LEU A 550 1.24 -13.13 14.36
C LEU A 550 1.85 -13.96 15.51
N ASN A 551 1.06 -14.68 16.31
CA ASN A 551 1.59 -15.66 17.27
C ASN A 551 1.95 -16.98 16.58
N SER A 552 1.34 -17.27 15.42
CA SER A 552 1.60 -18.46 14.63
C SER A 552 2.99 -18.42 13.98
N SER A 553 3.84 -19.38 14.34
CA SER A 553 5.20 -19.54 13.80
C SER A 553 5.21 -19.71 12.27
N ARG A 554 4.17 -20.35 11.70
CA ARG A 554 3.89 -20.40 10.26
C ARG A 554 3.87 -19.00 9.65
N ASN A 555 3.05 -18.12 10.22
CA ASN A 555 2.77 -16.80 9.67
C ASN A 555 4.00 -15.89 9.79
N LEU A 556 4.69 -15.94 10.93
CA LEU A 556 5.97 -15.28 11.14
C LEU A 556 7.05 -15.74 10.15
N PHE A 557 7.14 -17.05 9.87
CA PHE A 557 8.09 -17.58 8.88
C PHE A 557 7.76 -17.11 7.47
N ILE A 558 6.50 -17.22 7.03
CA ILE A 558 6.05 -16.75 5.70
C ILE A 558 6.40 -15.26 5.52
N LEU A 559 6.03 -14.43 6.49
CA LEU A 559 6.26 -12.98 6.46
C LEU A 559 7.77 -12.66 6.41
N GLY A 560 8.55 -13.18 7.36
CA GLY A 560 9.98 -12.89 7.48
C GLY A 560 10.80 -13.39 6.28
N PHE A 561 10.52 -14.59 5.81
CA PHE A 561 11.19 -15.15 4.64
C PHE A 561 10.84 -14.36 3.37
N SER A 562 9.57 -14.02 3.15
CA SER A 562 9.12 -13.26 1.97
C SER A 562 9.74 -11.87 1.91
N LEU A 563 9.84 -11.18 3.04
CA LEU A 563 10.50 -9.87 3.15
C LEU A 563 12.00 -9.96 2.84
N ILE A 564 12.73 -10.85 3.53
CA ILE A 564 14.19 -10.92 3.37
C ILE A 564 14.59 -11.47 2.00
N PHE A 565 13.97 -12.56 1.54
CA PHE A 565 14.26 -13.15 0.24
C PHE A 565 13.87 -12.20 -0.91
N GLY A 566 12.80 -11.41 -0.72
CA GLY A 566 12.38 -10.34 -1.62
C GLY A 566 13.36 -9.17 -1.76
N LEU A 567 14.41 -9.07 -0.92
CA LEU A 567 15.54 -8.15 -1.10
C LEU A 567 16.82 -8.89 -1.55
N VAL A 568 17.06 -10.09 -1.00
CA VAL A 568 18.30 -10.85 -1.23
C VAL A 568 18.42 -11.33 -2.69
N LEU A 569 17.37 -11.92 -3.27
CA LEU A 569 17.44 -12.45 -4.64
C LEU A 569 17.65 -11.32 -5.68
N PRO A 570 16.89 -10.21 -5.67
CA PRO A 570 17.15 -9.06 -6.54
C PRO A 570 18.55 -8.46 -6.37
N SER A 571 19.00 -8.25 -5.13
CA SER A 571 20.33 -7.66 -4.87
C SER A 571 21.46 -8.57 -5.34
N TRP A 572 21.25 -9.90 -5.34
CA TRP A 572 22.21 -10.85 -5.90
C TRP A 572 22.18 -10.84 -7.44
N LEU A 573 21.00 -10.91 -8.07
CA LEU A 573 20.87 -10.89 -9.53
C LEU A 573 21.44 -9.61 -10.15
N ASN A 574 21.14 -8.44 -9.58
CA ASN A 574 21.66 -7.16 -10.06
C ASN A 574 23.20 -7.03 -9.94
N LYS A 575 23.85 -7.89 -9.14
CA LYS A 575 25.31 -7.98 -9.01
C LYS A 575 25.93 -9.10 -9.86
N ASN A 576 25.11 -9.95 -10.48
CA ASN A 576 25.54 -11.10 -11.28
C ASN A 576 24.78 -11.10 -12.64
N PRO A 577 25.02 -10.10 -13.52
CA PRO A 577 24.43 -10.09 -14.85
C PRO A 577 24.82 -11.37 -15.62
N GLY A 578 23.87 -11.93 -16.38
CA GLY A 578 24.05 -13.19 -17.09
C GLY A 578 23.89 -14.47 -16.22
N ALA A 579 23.57 -14.36 -14.92
CA ALA A 579 23.31 -15.53 -14.07
C ALA A 579 22.09 -16.37 -14.49
N ILE A 580 21.15 -15.78 -15.23
CA ILE A 580 20.00 -16.47 -15.84
C ILE A 580 20.33 -16.70 -17.32
N ASN A 581 20.49 -17.96 -17.70
CA ASN A 581 20.73 -18.38 -19.09
C ASN A 581 20.00 -19.70 -19.36
N THR A 582 18.81 -19.60 -19.95
CA THR A 582 17.98 -20.72 -20.41
C THR A 582 18.23 -21.06 -21.89
N GLY A 583 19.11 -20.30 -22.57
CA GLY A 583 19.31 -20.37 -24.01
C GLY A 583 18.21 -19.67 -24.83
N VAL A 584 17.27 -18.97 -24.19
CA VAL A 584 16.17 -18.25 -24.84
C VAL A 584 16.16 -16.80 -24.33
N PRO A 585 16.81 -15.85 -25.04
CA PRO A 585 17.03 -14.49 -24.53
C PRO A 585 15.76 -13.75 -24.08
N ALA A 586 14.62 -14.00 -24.74
CA ALA A 586 13.34 -13.40 -24.35
C ALA A 586 12.81 -13.93 -23.00
N LEU A 587 13.06 -15.21 -22.70
CA LEU A 587 12.72 -15.82 -21.40
C LEU A 587 13.71 -15.36 -20.33
N ASP A 588 15.00 -15.29 -20.66
CA ASP A 588 16.04 -14.82 -19.74
C ASP A 588 15.78 -13.38 -19.29
N GLN A 589 15.39 -12.49 -20.20
CA GLN A 589 14.98 -11.12 -19.88
C GLN A 589 13.71 -11.08 -19.00
N VAL A 590 12.68 -11.88 -19.30
CA VAL A 590 11.44 -11.95 -18.48
C VAL A 590 11.73 -12.44 -17.07
N LEU A 591 12.52 -13.51 -16.93
CA LEU A 591 12.93 -14.05 -15.63
C LEU A 591 13.80 -13.05 -14.87
N THR A 592 14.73 -12.37 -15.54
CA THR A 592 15.57 -11.32 -14.94
C THR A 592 14.70 -10.19 -14.38
N VAL A 593 13.80 -9.61 -15.18
CA VAL A 593 12.97 -8.49 -14.72
C VAL A 593 12.05 -8.90 -13.56
N ILE A 594 11.42 -10.07 -13.61
CA ILE A 594 10.57 -10.56 -12.50
C ILE A 594 11.39 -10.79 -11.23
N LEU A 595 12.53 -11.47 -11.33
CA LEU A 595 13.32 -11.88 -10.17
C LEU A 595 14.24 -10.77 -9.62
N SER A 596 14.50 -9.71 -10.39
CA SER A 596 15.09 -8.45 -9.91
C SER A 596 14.06 -7.44 -9.40
N THR A 597 12.76 -7.72 -9.49
CA THR A 597 11.71 -6.86 -8.94
C THR A 597 11.36 -7.28 -7.51
N ASN A 598 11.87 -6.54 -6.51
CA ASN A 598 11.76 -6.87 -5.08
C ASN A 598 10.34 -7.25 -4.62
N MET A 599 9.37 -6.37 -4.91
CA MET A 599 7.95 -6.57 -4.62
C MET A 599 7.36 -7.81 -5.31
N ALA A 600 7.84 -8.19 -6.50
CA ALA A 600 7.36 -9.35 -7.24
C ALA A 600 7.87 -10.65 -6.59
N VAL A 601 9.16 -10.69 -6.21
CA VAL A 601 9.75 -11.84 -5.51
C VAL A 601 9.08 -12.04 -4.15
N GLY A 602 9.01 -11.01 -3.31
CA GLY A 602 8.41 -11.16 -1.98
C GLY A 602 6.91 -11.43 -2.02
N GLY A 603 6.18 -10.82 -2.96
CA GLY A 603 4.76 -11.09 -3.16
C GLY A 603 4.47 -12.50 -3.66
N LEU A 604 5.23 -12.98 -4.66
CA LEU A 604 5.10 -14.34 -5.20
C LEU A 604 5.47 -15.40 -4.15
N ILE A 605 6.55 -15.18 -3.40
CA ILE A 605 6.97 -16.09 -2.33
C ILE A 605 5.94 -16.11 -1.19
N GLY A 606 5.43 -14.95 -0.76
CA GLY A 606 4.36 -14.88 0.24
C GLY A 606 3.08 -15.59 -0.22
N LEU A 607 2.69 -15.39 -1.48
CA LEU A 607 1.53 -16.04 -2.09
C LEU A 607 1.68 -17.57 -2.20
N ILE A 608 2.85 -18.05 -2.61
CA ILE A 608 3.14 -19.48 -2.72
C ILE A 608 3.16 -20.12 -1.33
N LEU A 609 3.92 -19.57 -0.38
CA LEU A 609 4.06 -20.15 0.96
C LEU A 609 2.73 -20.10 1.75
N ASP A 610 1.96 -19.03 1.65
CA ASP A 610 0.66 -18.94 2.34
C ASP A 610 -0.42 -19.87 1.77
N ASN A 611 -0.30 -20.31 0.51
CA ASN A 611 -1.22 -21.28 -0.09
C ASN A 611 -0.69 -22.73 -0.09
N THR A 612 0.60 -22.96 0.18
CA THR A 612 1.19 -24.31 0.25
C THR A 612 1.41 -24.80 1.68
N ILE A 613 1.73 -23.93 2.64
CA ILE A 613 1.90 -24.31 4.04
C ILE A 613 0.53 -24.40 4.72
N PRO A 614 0.15 -25.55 5.32
CA PRO A 614 -1.15 -25.71 5.99
C PRO A 614 -1.42 -24.65 7.07
N GLY A 615 -2.66 -24.17 7.15
CA GLY A 615 -3.12 -23.17 8.13
C GLY A 615 -4.60 -22.83 7.94
N THR A 616 -5.29 -22.36 8.98
CA THR A 616 -6.74 -22.05 8.89
C THR A 616 -6.99 -20.69 8.20
N LEU A 617 -8.20 -20.49 7.67
CA LEU A 617 -8.60 -19.21 7.07
C LEU A 617 -8.55 -18.05 8.10
N GLU A 618 -8.84 -18.37 9.36
CA GLU A 618 -8.78 -17.46 10.50
C GLU A 618 -7.34 -17.04 10.82
N GLN A 619 -6.43 -18.01 10.98
CA GLN A 619 -5.00 -17.75 11.22
C GLN A 619 -4.37 -16.93 10.08
N ARG A 620 -4.79 -17.15 8.83
CA ARG A 620 -4.35 -16.39 7.65
C ARG A 620 -4.95 -14.98 7.57
N GLY A 621 -5.85 -14.60 8.47
CA GLY A 621 -6.59 -13.34 8.47
C GLY A 621 -7.65 -13.22 7.38
N MET A 622 -7.92 -14.29 6.64
CA MET A 622 -8.84 -14.29 5.51
C MET A 622 -10.31 -14.41 5.91
N LEU A 623 -10.63 -14.52 7.20
CA LEU A 623 -12.01 -14.37 7.69
C LEU A 623 -12.34 -12.89 7.98
N GLU A 624 -11.57 -12.17 8.79
CA GLU A 624 -11.82 -10.73 9.03
C GLU A 624 -11.70 -9.92 7.71
N TRP A 625 -10.70 -10.25 6.88
CA TRP A 625 -10.53 -9.61 5.57
C TRP A 625 -11.70 -9.84 4.60
N ARG A 626 -12.45 -10.95 4.74
CA ARG A 626 -13.62 -11.28 3.90
C ARG A 626 -14.96 -10.97 4.55
N GLY A 627 -15.05 -10.84 5.87
CA GLY A 627 -16.22 -10.26 6.53
C GLY A 627 -16.46 -8.82 6.06
N ILE A 628 -15.38 -8.10 5.70
CA ILE A 628 -15.41 -6.80 5.02
C ILE A 628 -16.04 -6.88 3.60
N GLU A 629 -16.07 -8.06 2.98
CA GLU A 629 -16.71 -8.33 1.67
C GLU A 629 -18.15 -8.89 1.81
N ASP A 630 -18.39 -9.83 2.73
CA ASP A 630 -19.60 -10.67 2.81
C ASP A 630 -20.68 -10.17 3.81
N ASP A 631 -20.35 -9.49 4.90
CA ASP A 631 -21.33 -9.11 5.93
C ASP A 631 -22.07 -7.80 5.59
N HIS A 632 -23.35 -7.91 5.20
CA HIS A 632 -24.49 -7.04 5.57
C HIS A 632 -25.71 -7.28 4.64
N PRO A 633 -26.64 -8.20 4.98
CA PRO A 633 -27.73 -8.60 4.08
C PRO A 633 -28.86 -7.57 3.86
N GLU A 634 -28.89 -6.43 4.56
CA GLU A 634 -29.96 -5.41 4.43
C GLU A 634 -29.71 -4.33 3.34
N TYR A 635 -28.64 -4.46 2.54
CA TYR A 635 -28.12 -3.33 1.73
C TYR A 635 -28.98 -2.83 0.55
N GLY A 636 -30.09 -3.49 0.23
CA GLY A 636 -30.91 -3.22 -0.96
C GLY A 636 -31.50 -1.80 -1.10
N ARG A 637 -31.38 -0.94 -0.06
CA ARG A 637 -31.90 0.45 -0.06
C ARG A 637 -30.82 1.55 -0.01
N TYR A 638 -29.53 1.21 0.17
CA TYR A 638 -28.44 2.21 0.29
C TYR A 638 -27.40 2.19 -0.85
N MET A 639 -27.53 1.28 -1.82
CA MET A 639 -26.57 1.11 -2.92
C MET A 639 -26.59 2.22 -4.00
N ASP A 640 -27.50 3.20 -3.93
CA ASP A 640 -27.65 4.19 -5.01
C ASP A 640 -26.40 5.09 -5.19
N GLY A 641 -25.56 5.25 -4.16
CA GLY A 641 -24.27 5.94 -4.27
C GLY A 641 -23.27 5.28 -5.23
N TYR A 642 -23.40 3.96 -5.47
CA TYR A 642 -22.53 3.15 -6.33
C TYR A 642 -23.08 2.88 -7.74
N ASN A 643 -24.32 3.29 -8.04
CA ASN A 643 -24.90 3.23 -9.38
C ASN A 643 -24.09 4.00 -10.43
N PHE A 644 -24.37 3.82 -11.73
CA PHE A 644 -23.87 4.76 -12.74
C PHE A 644 -24.55 6.14 -12.59
N PRO A 645 -23.82 7.25 -12.86
CA PRO A 645 -24.38 8.61 -12.79
C PRO A 645 -25.46 8.90 -13.85
N PHE A 646 -25.49 8.11 -14.94
CA PHE A 646 -26.42 8.25 -16.06
C PHE A 646 -26.92 6.87 -16.50
N GLY A 647 -28.02 6.81 -17.26
CA GLY A 647 -28.46 5.60 -17.96
C GLY A 647 -29.08 4.47 -17.11
N MET A 648 -29.09 4.57 -15.77
CA MET A 648 -29.63 3.51 -14.88
C MET A 648 -31.05 3.05 -15.22
N ASN A 649 -31.92 3.94 -15.70
CA ASN A 649 -33.30 3.64 -16.13
C ASN A 649 -33.40 2.77 -17.40
N LEU A 650 -32.31 2.62 -18.16
CA LEU A 650 -32.18 1.68 -19.28
C LEU A 650 -31.49 0.39 -18.81
N ILE A 651 -30.43 0.51 -18.01
CA ILE A 651 -29.66 -0.61 -17.46
C ILE A 651 -30.56 -1.53 -16.62
N ARG A 652 -31.36 -0.98 -15.69
CA ARG A 652 -32.35 -1.73 -14.89
C ARG A 652 -33.48 -2.38 -15.70
N LYS A 653 -33.61 -2.10 -17.01
CA LYS A 653 -34.63 -2.71 -17.91
C LYS A 653 -34.08 -3.84 -18.78
N VAL A 654 -32.77 -3.96 -18.94
CA VAL A 654 -32.14 -4.89 -19.90
C VAL A 654 -31.39 -5.98 -19.13
N ALA A 655 -32.00 -7.16 -19.03
CA ALA A 655 -31.54 -8.29 -18.20
C ALA A 655 -30.12 -8.80 -18.51
N CYS A 656 -29.53 -8.45 -19.67
CA CYS A 656 -28.12 -8.73 -19.95
C CYS A 656 -27.18 -8.05 -18.94
N PHE A 657 -27.51 -6.84 -18.45
CA PHE A 657 -26.69 -6.10 -17.50
C PHE A 657 -26.63 -6.71 -16.10
N SER A 658 -27.49 -7.67 -15.74
CA SER A 658 -27.34 -8.39 -14.46
C SER A 658 -26.26 -9.47 -14.47
N HIS A 659 -25.68 -9.76 -15.63
CA HIS A 659 -24.61 -10.73 -15.83
C HIS A 659 -23.24 -10.06 -16.05
N ILE A 660 -23.17 -8.73 -16.07
CA ILE A 660 -21.96 -7.95 -16.36
C ILE A 660 -21.29 -7.55 -15.03
N PRO A 661 -20.08 -8.07 -14.69
CA PRO A 661 -19.54 -7.97 -13.33
C PRO A 661 -19.26 -6.56 -12.79
N PHE A 662 -19.09 -5.55 -13.64
CA PHE A 662 -18.87 -4.15 -13.21
C PHE A 662 -20.18 -3.33 -13.10
N CYS A 663 -21.33 -3.95 -13.41
CA CYS A 663 -22.61 -3.25 -13.49
C CYS A 663 -23.34 -3.25 -12.14
N PRO A 664 -23.97 -2.13 -11.71
CA PRO A 664 -24.76 -2.07 -10.48
C PRO A 664 -25.99 -2.99 -10.40
N THR A 665 -26.35 -3.66 -11.49
CA THR A 665 -27.41 -4.69 -11.53
C THR A 665 -26.88 -6.11 -11.40
N PHE A 666 -25.58 -6.31 -11.19
CA PHE A 666 -24.94 -7.63 -11.14
C PHE A 666 -25.41 -8.45 -9.93
N HIS A 667 -25.76 -9.71 -10.17
CA HIS A 667 -26.02 -10.72 -9.14
C HIS A 667 -24.94 -11.81 -9.19
N GLU A 668 -24.47 -12.24 -8.02
CA GLU A 668 -23.23 -13.04 -7.89
C GLU A 668 -23.36 -14.53 -8.29
N ASP A 669 -24.58 -14.98 -8.64
CA ASP A 669 -24.88 -16.36 -9.01
C ASP A 669 -23.93 -16.93 -10.08
N PHE A 670 -23.41 -16.08 -10.97
CA PHE A 670 -22.46 -16.47 -12.02
C PHE A 670 -21.10 -16.96 -11.47
N LEU A 671 -20.52 -16.26 -10.49
CA LEU A 671 -19.27 -16.68 -9.83
C LEU A 671 -19.49 -17.89 -8.91
N THR A 672 -20.66 -17.94 -8.28
CA THR A 672 -21.09 -19.08 -7.47
C THR A 672 -21.30 -20.33 -8.33
N PHE A 673 -21.82 -20.21 -9.55
CA PHE A 673 -21.98 -21.32 -10.49
C PHE A 673 -20.63 -21.96 -10.87
N ILE A 674 -19.65 -21.14 -11.25
CA ILE A 674 -18.30 -21.61 -11.62
C ILE A 674 -17.62 -22.30 -10.43
N THR A 675 -17.64 -21.68 -9.24
CA THR A 675 -16.92 -22.22 -8.08
C THR A 675 -17.63 -23.39 -7.40
N CYS A 676 -18.98 -23.44 -7.42
CA CYS A 676 -19.75 -24.62 -7.00
C CYS A 676 -19.54 -25.81 -7.95
N GLY A 677 -19.37 -25.56 -9.26
CA GLY A 677 -18.96 -26.57 -10.23
C GLY A 677 -17.62 -27.24 -9.87
N MET A 678 -16.63 -26.45 -9.47
CA MET A 678 -15.35 -26.97 -8.96
C MET A 678 -15.53 -27.75 -7.64
N LYS A 679 -16.35 -27.25 -6.71
CA LYS A 679 -16.64 -27.92 -5.42
C LYS A 679 -17.34 -29.28 -5.62
N LYS A 680 -18.26 -29.39 -6.59
CA LYS A 680 -18.85 -30.67 -7.01
C LYS A 680 -17.81 -31.62 -7.60
N ARG A 681 -16.95 -31.13 -8.51
CA ARG A 681 -15.92 -31.96 -9.17
C ARG A 681 -14.85 -32.49 -8.21
N ALA A 682 -14.58 -31.76 -7.13
CA ALA A 682 -13.73 -32.24 -6.04
C ALA A 682 -14.41 -33.34 -5.20
N ARG A 683 -15.71 -33.18 -4.85
CA ARG A 683 -16.46 -34.20 -4.10
C ARG A 683 -16.64 -35.51 -4.87
N THR A 684 -16.92 -35.46 -6.17
CA THR A 684 -17.04 -36.67 -7.01
C THR A 684 -15.76 -37.52 -7.11
N ASN A 685 -14.61 -37.02 -6.65
CA ASN A 685 -13.36 -37.78 -6.54
C ASN A 685 -13.02 -38.20 -5.10
N ALA A 686 -13.82 -37.78 -4.10
CA ALA A 686 -13.66 -38.13 -2.69
C ALA A 686 -14.77 -39.07 -2.19
N ASP A 687 -15.95 -39.05 -2.81
CA ASP A 687 -17.12 -39.87 -2.44
C ASP A 687 -16.99 -41.34 -2.91
N VAL A 688 -15.97 -42.04 -2.40
CA VAL A 688 -15.87 -43.51 -2.45
C VAL A 688 -15.61 -44.06 -1.04
N SER A 689 -16.57 -44.82 -0.52
CA SER A 689 -16.53 -45.62 0.71
C SER A 689 -16.24 -44.91 2.05
N VAL A 690 -17.31 -44.37 2.66
CA VAL A 690 -17.55 -44.48 4.12
C VAL A 690 -19.02 -44.85 4.33
N PRO A 691 -19.38 -45.87 5.15
CA PRO A 691 -20.79 -46.22 5.43
C PRO A 691 -21.45 -45.29 6.45
N ASP A 692 -22.79 -45.23 6.45
CA ASP A 692 -23.58 -44.48 7.43
C ASP A 692 -23.49 -45.08 8.85
N ASP A 693 -23.11 -44.26 9.83
CA ASP A 693 -23.29 -44.54 11.26
C ASP A 693 -24.39 -43.65 11.86
N LYS A 694 -25.24 -44.22 12.71
CA LYS A 694 -26.40 -43.52 13.30
C LYS A 694 -26.06 -42.89 14.65
N PRO A 695 -26.63 -41.72 14.99
CA PRO A 695 -26.37 -41.09 16.27
C PRO A 695 -27.00 -41.90 17.42
N TYR A 696 -26.16 -42.43 18.31
CA TYR A 696 -26.59 -42.91 19.62
C TYR A 696 -26.57 -41.75 20.61
N VAL A 697 -27.72 -41.51 21.25
CA VAL A 697 -27.80 -40.67 22.46
C VAL A 697 -27.31 -41.51 23.64
N VAL A 698 -26.45 -40.94 24.47
CA VAL A 698 -26.01 -41.54 25.74
C VAL A 698 -26.50 -40.67 26.88
N ASP A 699 -27.55 -41.14 27.57
CA ASP A 699 -27.97 -40.57 28.85
C ASP A 699 -26.94 -40.92 29.94
N VAL A 700 -26.73 -40.00 30.89
CA VAL A 700 -25.78 -40.16 31.98
C VAL A 700 -26.52 -40.32 33.31
N THR A 701 -26.76 -41.58 33.70
CA THR A 701 -27.18 -41.96 35.05
C THR A 701 -26.29 -43.12 35.52
N ALA A 702 -25.67 -42.98 36.69
CA ALA A 702 -24.80 -44.01 37.26
C ALA A 702 -25.60 -45.09 38.00
N ASP A 703 -25.03 -46.30 38.08
CA ASP A 703 -24.88 -47.01 39.36
C ASP A 703 -23.74 -48.05 39.31
N ASP A 704 -23.36 -48.59 40.47
CA ASP A 704 -22.22 -49.50 40.68
C ASP A 704 -22.38 -50.90 40.05
N SER A 705 -21.29 -51.48 39.49
CA SER A 705 -20.65 -52.71 40.04
C SER A 705 -19.56 -53.39 39.18
N GLY A 706 -18.43 -53.69 39.84
CA GLY A 706 -17.53 -54.85 39.71
C GLY A 706 -17.28 -55.65 38.40
N MET A 707 -15.99 -55.68 38.03
CA MET A 707 -15.12 -56.89 38.11
C MET A 707 -14.72 -57.70 36.84
N ASN A 708 -13.39 -57.76 36.62
CA ASN A 708 -12.55 -58.83 36.01
C ASN A 708 -12.69 -59.31 34.54
N SER A 709 -11.74 -58.83 33.72
CA SER A 709 -10.66 -59.60 33.04
C SER A 709 -10.93 -60.63 31.91
N MET A 710 -9.81 -61.09 31.32
CA MET A 710 -9.63 -61.94 30.10
C MET A 710 -9.83 -61.17 28.77
N ILE A 711 -8.92 -61.14 27.79
CA ILE A 711 -7.85 -62.04 27.28
C ILE A 711 -8.40 -63.26 26.52
N GLY A 712 -8.25 -63.24 25.19
CA GLY A 712 -8.49 -64.38 24.29
C GLY A 712 -8.30 -64.03 22.81
N ASP A 713 -7.42 -64.78 22.14
CA ASP A 713 -7.35 -65.16 20.70
C ASP A 713 -7.93 -64.20 19.63
N ARG A 714 -7.20 -63.61 18.66
CA ARG A 714 -5.94 -63.94 17.92
C ARG A 714 -6.10 -64.99 16.78
N LEU A 715 -5.62 -64.61 15.58
CA LEU A 715 -5.29 -65.42 14.38
C LEU A 715 -6.41 -66.04 13.51
N HIS A 716 -6.50 -65.56 12.25
CA HIS A 716 -5.94 -66.26 11.06
C HIS A 716 -5.95 -65.32 9.82
N ASN A 717 -4.81 -65.08 9.15
CA ASN A 717 -4.31 -65.71 7.90
C ASN A 717 -4.94 -65.13 6.60
N HIS A 718 -4.24 -64.95 5.47
CA HIS A 718 -2.85 -65.26 5.07
C HIS A 718 -2.42 -64.47 3.79
N HIS A 719 -1.10 -64.23 3.60
CA HIS A 719 -0.35 -63.98 2.33
C HIS A 719 -0.78 -62.79 1.42
N LEU A 720 0.09 -62.02 0.76
CA LEU A 720 1.40 -62.24 0.11
C LEU A 720 2.38 -61.06 0.39
N SER A 721 3.67 -61.30 0.66
CA SER A 721 4.82 -61.27 -0.30
C SER A 721 5.10 -59.87 -0.90
N ASN A 722 6.12 -59.13 -0.41
CA ASN A 722 7.52 -59.04 -0.94
C ASN A 722 7.58 -58.47 -2.38
N ALA A 723 8.55 -57.65 -2.82
CA ALA A 723 9.99 -57.56 -2.49
C ALA A 723 10.58 -56.19 -2.95
N ASP A 724 11.78 -55.70 -2.58
CA ASP A 724 12.65 -55.84 -1.38
C ASP A 724 13.88 -54.87 -1.50
N PHE A 725 14.35 -54.26 -0.39
CA PHE A 725 15.71 -53.67 -0.13
C PHE A 725 16.13 -52.35 -0.84
N GLU A 726 17.10 -51.52 -0.38
CA GLU A 726 18.28 -51.58 0.55
C GLU A 726 18.34 -50.29 1.45
N ASN A 727 19.17 -50.02 2.49
CA ASN A 727 20.07 -50.77 3.44
C ASN A 727 20.48 -49.86 4.66
N GLU A 728 21.22 -50.44 5.63
CA GLU A 728 22.31 -49.94 6.53
C GLU A 728 22.57 -48.42 6.80
N ILE A 729 23.07 -47.91 7.96
CA ILE A 729 23.64 -48.49 9.21
C ILE A 729 23.49 -47.47 10.41
N PRO A 730 23.62 -47.84 11.71
CA PRO A 730 23.05 -47.06 12.84
C PRO A 730 24.01 -46.18 13.68
N GLY A 731 23.46 -45.23 14.47
CA GLY A 731 24.20 -44.46 15.49
C GLY A 731 23.34 -43.73 16.56
N SER A 732 23.86 -43.67 17.80
CA SER A 732 23.45 -42.83 18.97
C SER A 732 22.00 -42.87 19.51
N THR A 733 21.85 -43.54 20.66
CA THR A 733 21.06 -43.26 21.89
C THR A 733 19.86 -42.27 21.90
N PRO A 734 18.74 -42.61 22.60
CA PRO A 734 17.58 -41.74 22.75
C PRO A 734 17.72 -40.68 23.85
N VAL A 735 17.07 -39.52 23.65
CA VAL A 735 16.78 -38.53 24.71
C VAL A 735 15.27 -38.53 24.98
N ARG A 736 14.87 -38.46 26.26
CA ARG A 736 13.46 -38.43 26.68
C ARG A 736 12.79 -37.11 26.25
N THR A 737 11.62 -37.20 25.65
CA THR A 737 10.60 -36.16 25.79
C THR A 737 10.12 -36.10 27.23
N SER A 738 10.26 -34.94 27.87
CA SER A 738 9.52 -34.55 29.07
C SER A 738 8.53 -33.46 28.70
N VAL A 739 7.24 -33.70 28.93
CA VAL A 739 6.17 -32.74 28.66
C VAL A 739 6.19 -31.64 29.72
N LEU A 740 6.24 -30.39 29.26
CA LEU A 740 5.77 -29.17 29.93
C LEU A 740 5.44 -28.13 28.85
#